data_AF-A0A2R7NNT3-F1
#
_entry.id   AF-A0A2R7NNT3-F1
#
_cell.length_a   1.000
_cell.length_b   1.000
_cell.length_c   1.000
_cell.angle_alpha   90.00
_cell.angle_beta   90.00
_cell.angle_gamma   90.00
#
_symmetry.space_group_name_H-M   'P 1'
#
loop_
_entity.id
_entity.type
_entity.pdbx_description
1 polymer ?
#
loop_
_entity_poly.entity_id
_entity_poly.type
_entity_poly.pdbx_seq_one_letter_code
_entity_poly.pdbx_strand_id
1 'polypeptide(L)'
;MNDADPDVYVLMDYWTFDGYLAIRKYLQANPDALGAKQIFPGIELRVESSLKSERLNVHLLLDPALSDQELADVLGALKIQLKDRERSLSDDCFIQYARELGEDKLGKHGKDAEKVRSDDAYALQTGWETAELVASSVLAALKMVGSKGLLLQPWDTYGGLKGIDFVKHYAEVRRLMRAADIFECKDQACREAFHGEETDNNRAFFKNFWSAIDGKARLCVRGTDAHDFGKYGQFPNGLKTWLKAEPTFGGLQQAIREPAFRSYIGDKPPKVAMVEANGSLFMDRLKVNRRAGTSSTEKWFDGVEIELNADLVAIIGNKGSGKSGLAEVLALAGNCKARKYFTFLNDKRFMSGNAQRAGQFEATLTWLNGDKNVTTLNLAAKENEPERIKYISQIYFEELCNEHVTGKSSRFEGEIRNVLFSHMDSAERLNFKTLDDYLKAKEAPAIDRITTARQTIQGLNKQITDLESQGSPAYANDLTEKLARKELALKDLEAQKPVEVPQPKGGAGDNEQPSEDAVRLEAIGKELESIFTAANDNDNKRRGAILRRNALSKVEEGLALFESQAKETDKKFVDSLVEVGIAIESVLSVQTSVAKIREMVAEEEATIAQLVAVNGEIQQKAVLLQTERTKLQETLDAPNKAFQLYLAALQQWQQAKAALLGGAELADTVEYYKAALAALEKLPEKRKALEGSRNGFTRVIFKELSAMALARRALFAPVDQIVEQFPNIKDDLKVAFQSNVFFNKPAFAEKFFGLVKQNTGGFRGEEEGTRRLQELLRLTDFASEEAVMTLMESICDVTVSAGDARMPMSQVMRANKVSSQLYDLLYGLEDLELQFSLTLADTTIEQMSPGQRGALLLIF
;
A
#
# COMPACT_ATOMS: atom_id res chain seq x y z
N MET A 1 -39.33 3.10 41.23
CA MET A 1 -38.18 3.88 40.70
C MET A 1 -36.89 3.09 40.83
N ASN A 2 -36.50 2.65 42.03
CA ASN A 2 -35.28 1.83 42.20
C ASN A 2 -35.27 0.57 41.32
N ASP A 3 -36.41 -0.10 41.17
CA ASP A 3 -36.52 -1.34 40.37
C ASP A 3 -36.60 -1.11 38.86
N ALA A 4 -36.79 0.14 38.40
CA ALA A 4 -36.91 0.46 36.99
C ALA A 4 -35.56 0.84 36.39
N ASP A 5 -35.35 0.47 35.12
CA ASP A 5 -34.11 0.67 34.36
C ASP A 5 -33.59 2.12 34.37
N PRO A 6 -34.41 3.18 34.14
CA PRO A 6 -33.90 4.54 33.98
C PRO A 6 -33.13 5.09 35.18
N ASP A 7 -32.02 5.79 34.91
CA ASP A 7 -31.22 6.47 35.94
C ASP A 7 -31.77 7.84 36.32
N VAL A 8 -32.44 8.52 35.38
CA VAL A 8 -33.00 9.86 35.59
C VAL A 8 -34.51 9.84 35.35
N TYR A 9 -35.25 10.43 36.27
CA TYR A 9 -36.69 10.62 36.21
C TYR A 9 -37.00 12.10 36.16
N VAL A 10 -38.01 12.46 35.38
CA VAL A 10 -38.64 13.78 35.44
C VAL A 10 -40.07 13.56 35.85
N LEU A 11 -40.47 14.18 36.96
CA LEU A 11 -41.84 14.09 37.43
C LEU A 11 -42.66 15.16 36.76
N MET A 12 -43.53 14.77 35.82
CA MET A 12 -44.41 15.67 35.09
C MET A 12 -45.73 15.78 35.84
N ASP A 13 -45.75 16.58 36.90
CA ASP A 13 -46.99 16.88 37.63
C ASP A 13 -47.91 17.74 36.74
N TYR A 14 -49.23 17.58 36.87
CA TYR A 14 -50.20 18.42 36.17
C TYR A 14 -50.50 19.67 37.01
N TRP A 15 -50.21 20.85 36.47
CA TRP A 15 -50.55 22.16 37.07
C TRP A 15 -49.89 22.49 38.43
N THR A 16 -49.10 21.60 39.01
CA THR A 16 -48.45 21.72 40.32
C THR A 16 -47.04 21.11 40.32
N PHE A 17 -46.33 21.19 41.44
CA PHE A 17 -45.11 20.44 41.75
C PHE A 17 -45.25 19.55 43.00
N ASP A 18 -46.47 19.36 43.50
CA ASP A 18 -46.72 18.68 44.79
C ASP A 18 -46.15 17.26 44.85
N GLY A 19 -46.21 16.50 43.76
CA GLY A 19 -45.66 15.16 43.67
C GLY A 19 -44.14 15.17 43.81
N TYR A 20 -43.48 16.08 43.10
CA TYR A 20 -42.04 16.29 43.24
C TYR A 20 -41.65 16.76 44.65
N LEU A 21 -42.36 17.74 45.22
CA LEU A 21 -42.08 18.27 46.56
C LEU A 21 -42.27 17.21 47.65
N ALA A 22 -43.28 16.35 47.53
CA ALA A 22 -43.49 15.23 48.44
C ALA A 22 -42.30 14.25 48.40
N ILE A 23 -41.80 13.92 47.20
CA ILE A 23 -40.63 13.04 47.03
C ILE A 23 -39.37 13.71 47.56
N ARG A 24 -39.14 14.99 47.24
CA ARG A 24 -37.99 15.76 47.75
C ARG A 24 -37.97 15.75 49.28
N LYS A 25 -39.10 16.00 49.93
CA LYS A 25 -39.24 15.94 51.40
C LYS A 25 -38.94 14.54 51.95
N TYR A 26 -39.41 13.50 51.27
CA TYR A 26 -39.12 12.12 51.65
C TYR A 26 -37.63 11.79 51.55
N LEU A 27 -36.95 12.22 50.48
CA LEU A 27 -35.51 12.00 50.28
C LEU A 27 -34.65 12.82 51.26
N GLN A 28 -35.09 14.01 51.66
CA GLN A 28 -34.42 14.75 52.73
C GLN A 28 -34.46 13.99 54.07
N ALA A 29 -35.57 13.31 54.36
CA ALA A 29 -35.70 12.48 55.55
C ALA A 29 -35.00 11.11 55.40
N ASN A 30 -34.79 10.64 54.16
CA ASN A 30 -34.20 9.33 53.85
C ASN A 30 -33.20 9.45 52.68
N PRO A 31 -31.97 9.96 52.92
CA PRO A 31 -31.01 10.26 51.85
C PRO A 31 -30.61 9.06 51.00
N ASP A 32 -30.57 7.85 51.59
CA ASP A 32 -30.15 6.62 50.91
C ASP A 32 -31.33 5.87 50.24
N ALA A 33 -32.55 6.41 50.28
CA ALA A 33 -33.75 5.70 49.78
C ALA A 33 -33.80 5.61 48.25
N LEU A 34 -33.13 6.52 47.56
CA LEU A 34 -32.94 6.51 46.12
C LEU A 34 -31.44 6.25 45.90
N GLY A 35 -31.09 5.19 45.16
CA GLY A 35 -29.69 4.83 44.92
C GLY A 35 -28.93 5.86 44.08
N ALA A 36 -28.29 5.44 42.98
CA ALA A 36 -27.63 6.40 42.07
C ALA A 36 -28.61 7.22 41.20
N LYS A 37 -29.93 7.01 41.35
CA LYS A 37 -30.97 7.58 40.49
C LYS A 37 -31.24 9.04 40.82
N GLN A 38 -31.69 9.81 39.83
CA GLN A 38 -31.89 11.27 39.92
C GLN A 38 -33.32 11.65 39.56
N ILE A 39 -33.87 12.67 40.23
CA ILE A 39 -35.25 13.13 40.02
C ILE A 39 -35.26 14.64 39.77
N PHE A 40 -35.74 15.04 38.59
CA PHE A 40 -35.88 16.44 38.23
C PHE A 40 -37.33 16.91 38.39
N PRO A 41 -37.55 18.14 38.89
CA PRO A 41 -38.86 18.76 38.87
C PRO A 41 -39.31 19.00 37.42
N GLY A 42 -40.52 18.57 37.10
CA GLY A 42 -41.16 18.85 35.83
C GLY A 42 -42.62 19.24 36.04
N ILE A 43 -43.21 19.85 35.01
CA ILE A 43 -44.64 20.14 34.98
C ILE A 43 -45.15 20.00 33.55
N GLU A 44 -46.24 19.25 33.38
CA GLU A 44 -46.95 19.15 32.12
C GLU A 44 -48.01 20.23 32.04
N LEU A 45 -47.97 21.00 30.95
CA LEU A 45 -48.82 22.16 30.71
C LEU A 45 -49.49 22.05 29.35
N ARG A 46 -50.65 22.70 29.23
CA ARG A 46 -51.39 22.85 27.97
C ARG A 46 -51.39 24.31 27.60
N VAL A 47 -51.07 24.63 26.35
CA VAL A 47 -50.95 26.00 25.86
C VAL A 47 -51.90 26.22 24.71
N GLU A 48 -52.46 27.43 24.65
CA GLU A 48 -53.25 27.89 23.51
C GLU A 48 -52.46 27.70 22.19
N SER A 49 -53.10 27.12 21.19
CA SER A 49 -52.43 26.83 19.92
C SER A 49 -53.40 26.69 18.75
N SER A 50 -52.87 26.77 17.53
CA SER A 50 -53.64 26.50 16.31
C SER A 50 -53.75 25.02 15.96
N LEU A 51 -53.53 24.12 16.94
CA LEU A 51 -53.58 22.68 16.73
C LEU A 51 -55.03 22.21 16.48
N LYS A 52 -55.23 21.37 15.46
CA LYS A 52 -56.56 20.84 15.11
C LYS A 52 -57.18 19.98 16.21
N SER A 53 -56.37 19.34 17.04
CA SER A 53 -56.77 18.57 18.23
C SER A 53 -56.90 19.45 19.49
N GLU A 54 -57.19 20.74 19.30
CA GLU A 54 -57.50 21.77 20.29
C GLU A 54 -56.36 22.28 21.16
N ARG A 55 -55.38 21.47 21.57
CA ARG A 55 -54.36 21.90 22.55
C ARG A 55 -52.95 21.39 22.29
N LEU A 56 -51.95 22.24 22.51
CA LEU A 56 -50.53 21.88 22.46
C LEU A 56 -50.04 21.52 23.86
N ASN A 57 -49.43 20.34 23.99
CA ASN A 57 -48.76 19.95 25.23
C ASN A 57 -47.35 20.58 25.26
N VAL A 58 -46.94 21.11 26.39
CA VAL A 58 -45.57 21.58 26.63
C VAL A 58 -45.15 21.21 28.04
N HIS A 59 -43.90 20.82 28.24
CA HIS A 59 -43.38 20.47 29.55
C HIS A 59 -42.25 21.44 29.93
N LEU A 60 -42.27 21.90 31.18
CA LEU A 60 -41.12 22.59 31.76
C LEU A 60 -40.31 21.56 32.55
N LEU A 61 -39.02 21.46 32.26
CA LEU A 61 -38.07 20.67 33.01
C LEU A 61 -37.16 21.63 33.76
N LEU A 62 -37.01 21.42 35.07
CA LEU A 62 -36.36 22.36 35.96
C LEU A 62 -35.18 21.72 36.68
N ASP A 63 -34.19 22.53 37.04
CA ASP A 63 -33.02 22.09 37.79
C ASP A 63 -33.44 21.68 39.22
N PRO A 64 -33.09 20.47 39.69
CA PRO A 64 -33.37 20.04 41.07
C PRO A 64 -32.69 20.92 42.13
N ALA A 65 -31.75 21.80 41.77
CA ALA A 65 -31.16 22.80 42.66
C ALA A 65 -32.07 24.02 42.94
N LEU A 66 -33.21 24.17 42.25
CA LEU A 66 -34.19 25.22 42.56
C LEU A 66 -34.85 24.99 43.92
N SER A 67 -35.00 26.06 44.69
CA SER A 67 -35.73 26.08 45.96
C SER A 67 -37.24 25.93 45.76
N ASP A 68 -37.94 25.51 46.82
CA ASP A 68 -39.40 25.36 46.79
C ASP A 68 -40.10 26.70 46.47
N GLN A 69 -39.54 27.84 46.89
CA GLN A 69 -40.06 29.16 46.55
C GLN A 69 -39.86 29.50 45.06
N GLU A 70 -38.70 29.19 44.48
CA GLU A 70 -38.48 29.41 43.03
C GLU A 70 -39.44 28.56 42.18
N LEU A 71 -39.76 27.34 42.62
CA LEU A 71 -40.80 26.51 41.97
C LEU A 71 -42.20 27.13 42.11
N ALA A 72 -42.54 27.69 43.28
CA ALA A 72 -43.79 28.40 43.49
C ALA A 72 -43.88 29.68 42.63
N ASP A 73 -42.77 30.40 42.47
CA ASP A 73 -42.69 31.59 41.62
C ASP A 73 -42.90 31.25 40.14
N VAL A 74 -42.39 30.09 39.68
CA VAL A 74 -42.67 29.55 38.34
C VAL A 74 -44.16 29.32 38.15
N LEU A 75 -44.84 28.67 39.10
CA LEU A 75 -46.30 28.46 39.04
C LEU A 75 -47.06 29.79 39.04
N GLY A 76 -46.65 30.74 39.88
CA GLY A 76 -47.27 32.07 39.97
C GLY A 76 -47.14 32.90 38.69
N ALA A 77 -46.12 32.62 37.87
CA ALA A 77 -45.90 33.27 36.58
C ALA A 77 -46.78 32.71 35.44
N LEU A 78 -47.25 31.46 35.56
CA LEU A 78 -48.13 30.83 34.57
C LEU A 78 -49.55 31.40 34.68
N LYS A 79 -50.16 31.71 33.53
CA LYS A 79 -51.47 32.39 33.48
C LYS A 79 -52.45 31.75 32.53
N ILE A 80 -53.73 31.80 32.90
CA ILE A 80 -54.88 31.45 32.07
C ILE A 80 -55.62 32.72 31.67
N GLN A 81 -56.14 32.75 30.45
CA GLN A 81 -57.03 33.80 29.97
C GLN A 81 -58.47 33.54 30.47
N LEU A 82 -58.98 34.44 31.32
CA LEU A 82 -60.40 34.54 31.66
C LEU A 82 -61.08 35.56 30.74
N LYS A 83 -62.41 35.71 30.79
CA LYS A 83 -63.15 36.60 29.88
C LYS A 83 -62.58 38.04 29.80
N ASP A 84 -62.22 38.62 30.94
CA ASP A 84 -61.83 40.03 31.02
C ASP A 84 -60.35 40.28 31.41
N ARG A 85 -59.58 39.23 31.74
CA ARG A 85 -58.19 39.35 32.23
C ARG A 85 -57.41 38.05 32.21
N GLU A 86 -56.08 38.14 32.24
CA GLU A 86 -55.21 37.02 32.59
C GLU A 86 -55.12 36.86 34.11
N ARG A 87 -55.10 35.63 34.62
CA ARG A 87 -54.92 35.33 36.05
C ARG A 87 -53.92 34.20 36.26
N SER A 88 -53.09 34.32 37.30
CA SER A 88 -52.14 33.27 37.70
C SER A 88 -52.85 32.00 38.16
N LEU A 89 -52.16 30.86 38.01
CA LEU A 89 -52.69 29.55 38.40
C LEU A 89 -53.10 29.52 39.88
N SER A 90 -54.29 29.00 40.12
CA SER A 90 -54.89 28.72 41.44
C SER A 90 -56.17 27.91 41.24
N ASP A 91 -56.60 27.14 42.25
CA ASP A 91 -57.85 26.38 42.18
C ASP A 91 -59.05 27.29 41.85
N ASP A 92 -59.12 28.46 42.49
CA ASP A 92 -60.11 29.49 42.19
C ASP A 92 -60.08 29.96 40.73
N CYS A 93 -58.89 30.06 40.13
CA CYS A 93 -58.75 30.44 38.73
C CYS A 93 -59.29 29.35 37.81
N PHE A 94 -59.02 28.07 38.10
CA PHE A 94 -59.55 26.93 37.33
C PHE A 94 -61.06 26.81 37.43
N ILE A 95 -61.62 26.95 38.64
CA ILE A 95 -63.07 26.96 38.88
C ILE A 95 -63.73 28.11 38.11
N GLN A 96 -63.17 29.31 38.21
CA GLN A 96 -63.67 30.48 37.49
C GLN A 96 -63.62 30.26 35.97
N TYR A 97 -62.48 29.79 35.44
CA TYR A 97 -62.33 29.47 34.02
C TYR A 97 -63.39 28.49 33.54
N ALA A 98 -63.60 27.38 34.26
CA ALA A 98 -64.58 26.36 33.89
C ALA A 98 -66.00 26.92 33.83
N ARG A 99 -66.39 27.77 34.78
CA ARG A 99 -67.70 28.44 34.82
C ARG A 99 -67.90 29.47 33.71
N GLU A 100 -66.81 29.99 33.15
CA GLU A 100 -66.85 30.94 32.05
C GLU A 100 -66.97 30.28 30.67
N LEU A 101 -66.75 28.96 30.57
CA LEU A 101 -66.85 28.19 29.33
C LEU A 101 -68.28 28.18 28.75
N GLY A 102 -68.37 28.24 27.42
CA GLY A 102 -69.63 28.05 26.71
C GLY A 102 -70.12 26.60 26.78
N GLU A 103 -71.44 26.40 26.70
CA GLU A 103 -72.05 25.06 26.70
C GLU A 103 -71.58 24.20 25.52
N ASP A 104 -71.16 24.82 24.42
CA ASP A 104 -70.57 24.17 23.25
C ASP A 104 -69.19 23.57 23.56
N LYS A 105 -68.29 24.30 24.22
CA LYS A 105 -66.98 23.77 24.65
C LYS A 105 -67.15 22.72 25.74
N LEU A 106 -68.04 22.96 26.71
CA LEU A 106 -68.35 21.97 27.76
C LEU A 106 -68.92 20.67 27.17
N GLY A 107 -69.88 20.78 26.24
CA GLY A 107 -70.47 19.64 25.55
C GLY A 107 -69.45 18.83 24.76
N LYS A 108 -68.50 19.49 24.08
CA LYS A 108 -67.40 18.83 23.34
C LYS A 108 -66.47 18.03 24.25
N HIS A 109 -66.25 18.49 25.48
CA HIS A 109 -65.46 17.78 26.49
C HIS A 109 -66.30 16.82 27.37
N GLY A 110 -67.60 16.63 27.05
CA GLY A 110 -68.48 15.75 27.81
C GLY A 110 -68.78 16.22 29.23
N LYS A 111 -68.77 17.54 29.46
CA LYS A 111 -68.95 18.16 30.78
C LYS A 111 -70.36 18.72 30.95
N ASP A 112 -70.98 18.40 32.08
CA ASP A 112 -72.29 18.91 32.49
C ASP A 112 -72.21 20.38 32.94
N ALA A 113 -72.87 21.27 32.19
CA ALA A 113 -72.85 22.70 32.45
C ALA A 113 -73.52 23.11 33.78
N GLU A 114 -74.53 22.37 34.24
CA GLU A 114 -75.21 22.67 35.51
C GLU A 114 -74.32 22.28 36.69
N LYS A 115 -73.62 21.14 36.58
CA LYS A 115 -72.63 20.73 37.60
C LYS A 115 -71.45 21.68 37.67
N VAL A 116 -70.94 22.17 36.54
CA VAL A 116 -69.87 23.19 36.54
C VAL A 116 -70.31 24.47 37.26
N ARG A 117 -71.58 24.86 37.13
CA ARG A 117 -72.12 26.04 37.83
C ARG A 117 -72.27 25.81 39.33
N SER A 118 -72.78 24.65 39.74
CA SER A 118 -73.21 24.38 41.12
C SER A 118 -72.21 23.66 42.03
N ASP A 119 -71.20 22.97 41.49
CA ASP A 119 -70.24 22.16 42.25
C ASP A 119 -68.79 22.62 42.00
N ASP A 120 -68.15 23.18 43.02
CA ASP A 120 -66.77 23.69 42.95
C ASP A 120 -65.74 22.59 42.63
N ALA A 121 -65.91 21.37 43.15
CA ALA A 121 -64.98 20.27 42.89
C ALA A 121 -65.09 19.80 41.44
N TYR A 122 -66.32 19.69 40.92
CA TYR A 122 -66.55 19.36 39.52
C TYR A 122 -66.08 20.48 38.58
N ALA A 123 -66.25 21.74 38.96
CA ALA A 123 -65.72 22.89 38.23
C ALA A 123 -64.19 22.91 38.21
N LEU A 124 -63.53 22.62 39.34
CA LEU A 124 -62.07 22.52 39.44
C LEU A 124 -61.52 21.42 38.53
N GLN A 125 -62.10 20.22 38.60
CA GLN A 125 -61.73 19.11 37.72
C GLN A 125 -61.93 19.50 36.24
N THR A 126 -63.06 20.13 35.92
CA THR A 126 -63.33 20.63 34.56
C THR A 126 -62.28 21.64 34.12
N GLY A 127 -61.87 22.55 35.01
CA GLY A 127 -60.79 23.50 34.78
C GLY A 127 -59.46 22.80 34.48
N TRP A 128 -59.01 21.84 35.29
CA TRP A 128 -57.77 21.08 35.04
C TRP A 128 -57.79 20.33 33.69
N GLU A 129 -58.96 19.86 33.26
CA GLU A 129 -59.10 19.10 32.02
C GLU A 129 -59.16 19.98 30.77
N THR A 130 -59.61 21.24 30.89
CA THR A 130 -59.95 22.09 29.75
C THR A 130 -59.16 23.40 29.64
N ALA A 131 -58.48 23.82 30.72
CA ALA A 131 -57.71 25.06 30.73
C ALA A 131 -56.48 24.99 29.82
N GLU A 132 -56.16 26.15 29.25
CA GLU A 132 -55.02 26.40 28.39
C GLU A 132 -54.29 27.64 28.91
N LEU A 133 -52.97 27.57 28.96
CA LEU A 133 -52.13 28.70 29.34
C LEU A 133 -51.97 29.68 28.20
N VAL A 134 -51.82 30.95 28.57
CA VAL A 134 -51.34 32.00 27.69
C VAL A 134 -49.88 31.71 27.32
N ALA A 135 -49.56 31.60 26.03
CA ALA A 135 -48.26 31.11 25.56
C ALA A 135 -47.08 32.00 26.01
N SER A 136 -47.31 33.31 26.17
CA SER A 136 -46.29 34.25 26.65
C SER A 136 -45.93 34.04 28.13
N SER A 137 -46.86 33.54 28.95
CA SER A 137 -46.65 33.29 30.37
C SER A 137 -45.68 32.13 30.62
N VAL A 138 -45.72 31.09 29.77
CA VAL A 138 -44.77 29.96 29.81
C VAL A 138 -43.35 30.43 29.53
N LEU A 139 -43.16 31.27 28.51
CA LEU A 139 -41.85 31.84 28.18
C LEU A 139 -41.34 32.80 29.28
N ALA A 140 -42.25 33.54 29.93
CA ALA A 140 -41.89 34.39 31.07
C ALA A 140 -41.42 33.56 32.27
N ALA A 141 -42.11 32.47 32.59
CA ALA A 141 -41.73 31.54 33.66
C ALA A 141 -40.34 30.92 33.42
N LEU A 142 -40.05 30.47 32.18
CA LEU A 142 -38.71 29.99 31.81
C LEU A 142 -37.63 31.06 31.96
N LYS A 143 -37.93 32.31 31.56
CA LYS A 143 -36.99 33.43 31.69
C LYS A 143 -36.62 33.72 33.15
N MET A 144 -37.54 33.52 34.09
CA MET A 144 -37.28 33.72 35.53
C MET A 144 -36.22 32.77 36.08
N VAL A 145 -36.22 31.51 35.62
CA VAL A 145 -35.26 30.49 36.06
C VAL A 145 -33.99 30.43 35.19
N GLY A 146 -33.97 31.13 34.05
CA GLY A 146 -32.82 31.23 33.17
C GLY A 146 -32.35 29.86 32.68
N SER A 147 -31.06 29.57 32.82
CA SER A 147 -30.50 28.27 32.40
C SER A 147 -31.00 27.09 33.23
N LYS A 148 -31.65 27.31 34.37
CA LYS A 148 -32.20 26.25 35.23
C LYS A 148 -33.57 25.74 34.77
N GLY A 149 -34.11 26.26 33.67
CA GLY A 149 -35.34 25.76 33.06
C GLY A 149 -35.14 25.42 31.60
N LEU A 150 -35.74 24.32 31.18
CA LEU A 150 -35.72 23.81 29.81
C LEU A 150 -37.16 23.60 29.33
N LEU A 151 -37.42 23.93 28.07
CA LEU A 151 -38.70 23.68 27.43
C LEU A 151 -38.64 22.40 26.61
N LEU A 152 -39.51 21.44 26.93
CA LEU A 152 -39.73 20.23 26.16
C LEU A 152 -41.08 20.29 25.45
N GLN A 153 -41.08 19.99 24.15
CA GLN A 153 -42.31 19.93 23.36
C GLN A 153 -42.45 18.61 22.60
N PRO A 154 -43.64 17.98 22.62
CA PRO A 154 -44.03 16.95 21.66
C PRO A 154 -43.90 17.44 20.20
N TRP A 155 -43.22 16.67 19.35
CA TRP A 155 -43.16 16.93 17.91
C TRP A 155 -44.24 16.14 17.17
N ASP A 156 -44.06 14.82 17.06
CA ASP A 156 -44.92 13.88 16.34
C ASP A 156 -45.61 12.85 17.25
N THR A 157 -45.62 13.16 18.55
CA THR A 157 -46.37 12.48 19.61
C THR A 157 -47.67 13.23 19.91
N TYR A 158 -48.48 12.71 20.84
CA TYR A 158 -49.79 13.28 21.15
C TYR A 158 -49.67 14.74 21.61
N GLY A 159 -50.55 15.61 21.10
CA GLY A 159 -50.52 17.04 21.41
C GLY A 159 -49.28 17.77 20.89
N GLY A 160 -48.61 17.26 19.84
CA GLY A 160 -47.37 17.80 19.30
C GLY A 160 -47.49 18.72 18.09
N LEU A 161 -46.42 19.50 17.87
CA LEU A 161 -46.35 20.58 16.87
C LEU A 161 -46.58 20.12 15.42
N LYS A 162 -46.24 18.88 15.08
CA LYS A 162 -46.44 18.33 13.72
C LYS A 162 -47.90 18.33 13.28
N GLY A 163 -48.85 18.34 14.23
CA GLY A 163 -50.28 18.41 13.94
C GLY A 163 -50.78 19.82 13.57
N ILE A 164 -49.97 20.87 13.74
CA ILE A 164 -50.32 22.24 13.35
C ILE A 164 -50.14 22.36 11.83
N ASP A 165 -51.10 23.00 11.16
CA ASP A 165 -50.97 23.33 9.74
C ASP A 165 -49.87 24.40 9.56
N PHE A 166 -48.66 23.93 9.27
CA PHE A 166 -47.46 24.76 9.16
C PHE A 166 -47.61 25.90 8.14
N VAL A 167 -48.34 25.69 7.05
CA VAL A 167 -48.53 26.71 6.01
C VAL A 167 -49.44 27.82 6.52
N LYS A 168 -50.51 27.47 7.25
CA LYS A 168 -51.44 28.45 7.81
C LYS A 168 -50.90 29.19 9.03
N HIS A 169 -50.12 28.50 9.85
CA HIS A 169 -49.66 28.99 11.15
C HIS A 169 -48.13 29.05 11.24
N TYR A 170 -47.47 29.43 10.14
CA TYR A 170 -46.02 29.43 9.98
C TYR A 170 -45.27 30.17 11.10
N ALA A 171 -45.76 31.36 11.49
CA ALA A 171 -45.13 32.18 12.53
C ALA A 171 -45.20 31.53 13.92
N GLU A 172 -46.32 30.87 14.24
CA GLU A 172 -46.52 30.16 15.51
C GLU A 172 -45.58 28.96 15.61
N VAL A 173 -45.59 28.10 14.59
CA VAL A 173 -44.76 26.88 14.58
C VAL A 173 -43.28 27.26 14.64
N ARG A 174 -42.82 28.24 13.85
CA ARG A 174 -41.43 28.70 13.89
C ARG A 174 -41.03 29.24 15.27
N ARG A 175 -41.92 30.00 15.92
CA ARG A 175 -41.66 30.53 17.28
C ARG A 175 -41.51 29.40 18.29
N LEU A 176 -42.41 28.41 18.27
CA LEU A 176 -42.39 27.27 19.19
C LEU A 176 -41.18 26.37 18.93
N MET A 177 -40.90 26.04 17.67
CA MET A 177 -39.72 25.28 17.26
C MET A 177 -38.41 25.92 17.75
N ARG A 178 -38.32 27.25 17.74
CA ARG A 178 -37.15 27.99 18.23
C ARG A 178 -37.05 27.98 19.75
N ALA A 179 -38.17 28.01 20.45
CA ALA A 179 -38.24 28.16 21.91
C ALA A 179 -37.91 26.86 22.65
N ALA A 180 -38.27 25.68 22.11
CA ALA A 180 -37.98 24.43 22.79
C ALA A 180 -36.47 24.11 22.79
N ASP A 181 -35.99 23.53 23.88
CA ASP A 181 -34.65 22.97 24.00
C ASP A 181 -34.65 21.47 23.64
N ILE A 182 -35.77 20.80 23.95
CA ILE A 182 -35.96 19.36 23.79
C ILE A 182 -37.23 19.09 22.99
N PHE A 183 -37.17 18.15 22.04
CA PHE A 183 -38.35 17.62 21.35
C PHE A 183 -38.58 16.16 21.69
N GLU A 184 -39.82 15.81 22.03
CA GLU A 184 -40.21 14.41 22.03
C GLU A 184 -40.53 13.97 20.61
N CYS A 185 -39.72 13.05 20.04
CA CYS A 185 -39.83 12.68 18.63
C CYS A 185 -39.61 11.18 18.40
N LYS A 186 -40.53 10.53 17.68
CA LYS A 186 -40.42 9.10 17.30
C LYS A 186 -39.80 8.90 15.92
N ASP A 187 -40.12 9.76 14.95
CA ASP A 187 -39.67 9.63 13.56
C ASP A 187 -38.16 9.82 13.43
N GLN A 188 -37.48 8.87 12.79
CA GLN A 188 -36.02 8.86 12.65
C GLN A 188 -35.52 10.05 11.82
N ALA A 189 -36.16 10.34 10.67
CA ALA A 189 -35.74 11.42 9.78
C ALA A 189 -35.86 12.80 10.43
N CYS A 190 -36.92 13.02 11.23
CA CYS A 190 -37.09 14.23 12.03
C CYS A 190 -36.03 14.34 13.15
N ARG A 191 -35.69 13.23 13.83
CA ARG A 191 -34.65 13.20 14.86
C ARG A 191 -33.29 13.63 14.30
N GLU A 192 -32.88 13.03 13.19
CA GLU A 192 -31.65 13.39 12.47
C GLU A 192 -31.65 14.88 12.07
N ALA A 193 -32.79 15.38 11.57
CA ALA A 193 -32.92 16.79 11.21
C ALA A 193 -32.84 17.74 12.42
N PHE A 194 -33.41 17.38 13.58
CA PHE A 194 -33.25 18.13 14.82
C PHE A 194 -31.81 18.11 15.33
N HIS A 195 -31.07 17.03 15.11
CA HIS A 195 -29.66 16.92 15.46
C HIS A 195 -28.74 17.68 14.50
N GLY A 196 -29.25 18.11 13.34
CA GLY A 196 -28.48 18.82 12.31
C GLY A 196 -27.79 17.92 11.29
N GLU A 197 -28.24 16.67 11.17
CA GLU A 197 -27.67 15.68 10.26
C GLU A 197 -28.54 15.56 9.00
N GLU A 198 -27.97 15.87 7.82
CA GLU A 198 -28.64 15.62 6.53
C GLU A 198 -28.39 14.17 6.11
N THR A 199 -29.46 13.41 5.94
CA THR A 199 -29.45 11.99 5.51
C THR A 199 -30.34 11.81 4.30
N ASP A 200 -30.24 10.67 3.60
CA ASP A 200 -31.11 10.39 2.46
C ASP A 200 -32.60 10.38 2.83
N ASN A 201 -32.93 10.06 4.10
CA ASN A 201 -34.29 10.02 4.59
C ASN A 201 -34.89 11.41 4.85
N ASN A 202 -34.07 12.44 5.10
CA ASN A 202 -34.54 13.79 5.40
C ASN A 202 -34.14 14.87 4.37
N ARG A 203 -33.30 14.52 3.38
CA ARG A 203 -32.79 15.41 2.32
C ARG A 203 -33.85 16.30 1.69
N ALA A 204 -35.05 15.76 1.46
CA ALA A 204 -36.16 16.47 0.84
C ALA A 204 -36.65 17.68 1.65
N PHE A 205 -36.51 17.68 2.98
CA PHE A 205 -37.00 18.74 3.85
C PHE A 205 -35.94 19.37 4.77
N PHE A 206 -34.74 18.77 4.87
CA PHE A 206 -33.69 19.16 5.82
C PHE A 206 -33.36 20.65 5.78
N LYS A 207 -33.09 21.22 4.60
CA LYS A 207 -32.70 22.64 4.46
C LYS A 207 -33.74 23.61 5.06
N ASN A 208 -35.01 23.36 4.77
CA ASN A 208 -36.10 24.19 5.29
C ASN A 208 -36.28 23.99 6.79
N PHE A 209 -36.19 22.74 7.25
CA PHE A 209 -36.31 22.37 8.66
C PHE A 209 -35.18 22.98 9.52
N TRP A 210 -33.94 22.84 9.08
CA TRP A 210 -32.75 23.36 9.74
C TRP A 210 -32.77 24.89 9.83
N SER A 211 -33.22 25.56 8.76
CA SER A 211 -33.44 27.01 8.76
C SER A 211 -34.54 27.44 9.74
N ALA A 212 -35.59 26.64 9.92
CA ALA A 212 -36.68 26.96 10.85
C ALA A 212 -36.24 26.98 12.33
N ILE A 213 -35.21 26.21 12.70
CA ILE A 213 -34.63 26.15 14.05
C ILE A 213 -33.33 26.97 14.21
N ASP A 214 -33.09 27.91 13.29
CA ASP A 214 -31.94 28.83 13.27
C ASP A 214 -30.57 28.14 13.19
N GLY A 215 -30.51 26.98 12.54
CA GLY A 215 -29.27 26.21 12.42
C GLY A 215 -28.70 25.75 13.76
N LYS A 216 -29.56 25.63 14.78
CA LYS A 216 -29.20 25.15 16.11
C LYS A 216 -29.83 23.79 16.33
N ALA A 217 -29.02 22.81 16.71
CA ALA A 217 -29.51 21.48 17.04
C ALA A 217 -30.47 21.52 18.25
N ARG A 218 -31.31 20.49 18.36
CA ARG A 218 -32.26 20.28 19.45
C ARG A 218 -32.18 18.84 19.91
N LEU A 219 -32.29 18.62 21.21
CA LEU A 219 -32.24 17.27 21.76
C LEU A 219 -33.55 16.55 21.46
N CYS A 220 -33.49 15.40 20.79
CA CYS A 220 -34.64 14.51 20.70
C CYS A 220 -34.63 13.49 21.84
N VAL A 221 -35.81 13.27 22.43
CA VAL A 221 -36.06 12.27 23.48
C VAL A 221 -37.36 11.51 23.22
N ARG A 222 -37.57 10.45 24.00
CA ARG A 222 -38.82 9.71 24.17
C ARG A 222 -39.11 9.56 25.66
N GLY A 223 -40.33 9.88 26.08
CA GLY A 223 -40.79 9.58 27.44
C GLY A 223 -41.42 8.20 27.54
N THR A 224 -41.56 7.69 28.77
CA THR A 224 -42.37 6.49 29.05
C THR A 224 -43.87 6.78 29.10
N ASP A 225 -44.26 8.04 29.31
CA ASP A 225 -45.65 8.49 29.48
C ASP A 225 -46.39 7.67 30.57
N ALA A 226 -45.69 7.41 31.67
CA ALA A 226 -46.15 6.50 32.70
C ALA A 226 -47.08 7.19 33.71
N HIS A 227 -48.38 6.88 33.65
CA HIS A 227 -49.40 7.33 34.61
C HIS A 227 -49.60 6.39 35.81
N ASP A 228 -48.82 5.32 35.91
CA ASP A 228 -48.84 4.37 37.02
C ASP A 228 -47.44 3.78 37.28
N PHE A 229 -47.19 3.32 38.50
CA PHE A 229 -45.87 2.86 38.93
C PHE A 229 -45.37 1.64 38.14
N GLY A 230 -46.27 0.79 37.64
CA GLY A 230 -45.92 -0.42 36.89
C GLY A 230 -45.31 -0.13 35.52
N LYS A 231 -45.56 1.07 34.97
CA LYS A 231 -45.06 1.50 33.65
C LYS A 231 -43.73 2.26 33.71
N TYR A 232 -43.13 2.45 34.88
CA TYR A 232 -41.84 3.12 34.98
C TYR A 232 -40.78 2.31 34.22
N GLY A 233 -40.03 2.97 33.33
CA GLY A 233 -39.05 2.33 32.45
C GLY A 233 -39.62 1.58 31.24
N GLN A 234 -40.95 1.54 31.05
CA GLN A 234 -41.56 0.94 29.86
C GLN A 234 -41.75 1.98 28.75
N PHE A 235 -40.83 2.00 27.78
CA PHE A 235 -40.89 2.96 26.67
C PHE A 235 -41.79 2.46 25.53
N PRO A 236 -42.71 3.31 25.01
CA PRO A 236 -43.53 2.94 23.85
C PRO A 236 -42.67 2.53 22.65
N ASN A 237 -43.01 1.39 22.04
CA ASN A 237 -42.30 0.79 20.90
C ASN A 237 -40.81 0.48 21.15
N GLY A 238 -40.38 0.34 22.42
CA GLY A 238 -38.98 0.06 22.76
C GLY A 238 -38.02 1.21 22.47
N LEU A 239 -38.53 2.41 22.21
CA LEU A 239 -37.73 3.59 21.89
C LEU A 239 -37.20 4.23 23.19
N LYS A 240 -36.27 3.55 23.87
CA LYS A 240 -35.64 4.07 25.09
C LYS A 240 -34.73 5.26 24.76
N THR A 241 -34.73 6.28 25.62
CA THR A 241 -33.80 7.41 25.49
C THR A 241 -32.51 7.10 26.24
N TRP A 242 -31.39 7.17 25.52
CA TRP A 242 -30.04 7.04 26.06
C TRP A 242 -29.33 8.37 25.90
N LEU A 243 -28.81 8.92 27.01
CA LEU A 243 -28.02 10.15 27.00
C LEU A 243 -26.60 9.87 27.46
N LYS A 244 -25.60 10.18 26.62
CA LYS A 244 -24.17 10.11 26.95
C LYS A 244 -23.77 11.35 27.76
N ALA A 245 -24.15 11.37 29.03
CA ALA A 245 -23.82 12.41 30.00
C ALA A 245 -23.90 11.87 31.43
N GLU A 246 -23.29 12.60 32.37
CA GLU A 246 -23.57 12.39 33.80
C GLU A 246 -25.07 12.62 34.07
N PRO A 247 -25.71 11.86 34.98
CA PRO A 247 -27.15 11.93 35.27
C PRO A 247 -27.56 13.22 36.02
N THR A 248 -26.96 14.36 35.72
CA THR A 248 -27.23 15.66 36.33
C THR A 248 -27.92 16.61 35.36
N PHE A 249 -28.53 17.68 35.86
CA PHE A 249 -29.14 18.70 35.01
C PHE A 249 -28.12 19.35 34.06
N GLY A 250 -26.88 19.59 34.55
CA GLY A 250 -25.78 20.05 33.70
C GLY A 250 -25.38 19.05 32.62
N GLY A 251 -25.45 17.74 32.91
CA GLY A 251 -25.27 16.69 31.92
C GLY A 251 -26.34 16.72 30.81
N LEU A 252 -27.61 16.94 31.19
CA LEU A 252 -28.71 17.13 30.23
C LEU A 252 -28.49 18.37 29.36
N GLN A 253 -28.06 19.50 29.94
CA GLN A 253 -27.70 20.70 29.18
C GLN A 253 -26.56 20.44 28.18
N GLN A 254 -25.58 19.62 28.55
CA GLN A 254 -24.50 19.22 27.63
C GLN A 254 -25.03 18.34 26.50
N ALA A 255 -25.96 17.42 26.78
CA ALA A 255 -26.62 16.61 25.75
C ALA A 255 -27.39 17.47 24.74
N ILE A 256 -28.00 18.59 25.18
CA ILE A 256 -28.69 19.54 24.31
C ILE A 256 -27.74 20.29 23.36
N ARG A 257 -26.51 20.56 23.82
CA ARG A 257 -25.51 21.25 22.99
C ARG A 257 -24.95 20.37 21.88
N GLU A 258 -24.83 19.07 22.13
CA GLU A 258 -24.19 18.09 21.24
C GLU A 258 -25.08 16.85 21.01
N PRO A 259 -26.35 16.99 20.59
CA PRO A 259 -27.33 15.90 20.63
C PRO A 259 -27.00 14.76 19.65
N ALA A 260 -26.38 15.06 18.51
CA ALA A 260 -25.91 14.04 17.56
C ALA A 260 -24.96 13.01 18.18
N PHE A 261 -24.06 13.45 19.06
CA PHE A 261 -23.06 12.60 19.70
C PHE A 261 -23.51 12.02 21.04
N ARG A 262 -24.61 12.53 21.60
CA ARG A 262 -25.00 12.27 22.99
C ARG A 262 -26.40 11.71 23.15
N SER A 263 -27.25 11.72 22.13
CA SER A 263 -28.59 11.15 22.20
C SER A 263 -28.71 9.94 21.30
N TYR A 264 -29.25 8.86 21.84
CA TYR A 264 -29.67 7.70 21.08
C TYR A 264 -31.07 7.28 21.53
N ILE A 265 -31.93 6.95 20.58
CA ILE A 265 -33.29 6.48 20.84
C ILE A 265 -33.48 5.11 20.18
N GLY A 266 -33.72 4.10 21.00
CA GLY A 266 -33.82 2.69 20.61
C GLY A 266 -33.55 1.78 21.80
N ASP A 267 -33.44 0.47 21.59
CA ASP A 267 -33.24 -0.47 22.69
C ASP A 267 -31.87 -0.29 23.37
N LYS A 268 -30.78 -0.28 22.58
CA LYS A 268 -29.41 -0.09 23.07
C LYS A 268 -28.54 0.63 22.04
N PRO A 269 -27.67 1.60 22.43
CA PRO A 269 -26.76 2.25 21.50
C PRO A 269 -25.77 1.24 20.89
N PRO A 270 -25.47 1.30 19.57
CA PRO A 270 -24.56 0.37 18.91
C PRO A 270 -23.17 0.30 19.57
N LYS A 271 -22.65 1.43 20.04
CA LYS A 271 -21.37 1.50 20.73
C LYS A 271 -21.37 0.73 22.06
N VAL A 272 -22.45 0.81 22.83
CA VAL A 272 -22.57 0.07 24.10
C VAL A 272 -22.61 -1.44 23.82
N ALA A 273 -23.39 -1.87 22.83
CA ALA A 273 -23.43 -3.28 22.41
C ALA A 273 -22.07 -3.79 21.93
N MET A 274 -21.31 -2.98 21.18
CA MET A 274 -19.96 -3.32 20.73
C MET A 274 -18.97 -3.48 21.89
N VAL A 275 -19.03 -2.59 22.89
CA VAL A 275 -18.16 -2.65 24.07
C VAL A 275 -18.43 -3.90 24.88
N GLU A 276 -19.72 -4.20 25.14
CA GLU A 276 -20.14 -5.41 25.87
C GLU A 276 -19.71 -6.70 25.15
N ALA A 277 -19.87 -6.76 23.82
CA ALA A 277 -19.51 -7.93 23.02
C ALA A 277 -18.00 -8.18 22.95
N ASN A 278 -17.18 -7.16 23.21
CA ASN A 278 -15.72 -7.21 23.08
C ASN A 278 -15.01 -6.91 24.40
N GLY A 279 -15.56 -7.39 25.53
CA GLY A 279 -15.08 -7.03 26.86
C GLY A 279 -13.60 -7.36 27.15
N SER A 280 -12.97 -8.24 26.37
CA SER A 280 -11.52 -8.51 26.48
C SER A 280 -10.63 -7.37 25.96
N LEU A 281 -11.19 -6.42 25.20
CA LEU A 281 -10.47 -5.28 24.61
C LEU A 281 -10.59 -3.99 25.44
N PHE A 282 -11.55 -3.93 26.37
CA PHE A 282 -11.85 -2.71 27.13
C PHE A 282 -11.41 -2.87 28.59
N MET A 283 -10.63 -1.89 29.06
CA MET A 283 -10.26 -1.79 30.47
C MET A 283 -11.47 -1.33 31.28
N ASP A 284 -11.74 -1.99 32.40
CA ASP A 284 -12.80 -1.61 33.34
C ASP A 284 -12.22 -0.85 34.54
N ARG A 285 -11.17 -1.40 35.15
CA ARG A 285 -10.68 -0.87 36.43
C ARG A 285 -9.19 -1.09 36.63
N LEU A 286 -8.52 -0.06 37.12
CA LEU A 286 -7.16 -0.16 37.66
C LEU A 286 -7.22 -0.08 39.18
N LYS A 287 -6.58 -1.04 39.85
CA LYS A 287 -6.33 -0.99 41.30
C LYS A 287 -4.84 -1.12 41.57
N VAL A 288 -4.28 -0.26 42.41
CA VAL A 288 -2.89 -0.34 42.85
C VAL A 288 -2.86 -0.34 44.38
N ASN A 289 -2.22 -1.36 44.95
CA ASN A 289 -2.08 -1.49 46.40
C ASN A 289 -0.64 -1.81 46.77
N ARG A 290 -0.30 -1.51 48.01
CA ARG A 290 0.91 -2.02 48.62
C ARG A 290 0.78 -3.54 48.83
N ARG A 291 1.86 -4.26 48.51
CA ARG A 291 1.98 -5.69 48.74
C ARG A 291 2.11 -5.98 50.23
N ALA A 292 1.43 -7.04 50.67
CA ALA A 292 1.54 -7.54 52.04
C ALA A 292 2.99 -7.91 52.38
N GLY A 293 3.44 -7.58 53.59
CA GLY A 293 4.79 -7.88 54.07
C GLY A 293 5.88 -6.85 53.72
N THR A 294 5.52 -5.67 53.22
CA THR A 294 6.46 -4.57 52.91
C THR A 294 6.43 -3.48 53.97
N SER A 295 7.59 -2.92 54.35
CA SER A 295 7.77 -2.11 55.57
C SER A 295 7.84 -0.59 55.35
N SER A 296 7.42 -0.08 54.18
CA SER A 296 7.52 1.35 53.87
C SER A 296 6.41 2.19 54.51
N THR A 297 6.72 3.44 54.85
CA THR A 297 5.76 4.43 55.36
C THR A 297 5.23 5.36 54.26
N GLU A 298 5.78 5.30 53.03
CA GLU A 298 5.42 6.20 51.92
C GLU A 298 4.11 5.78 51.21
N LYS A 299 3.14 6.69 51.04
CA LYS A 299 1.81 6.41 50.46
C LYS A 299 1.83 6.06 48.95
N TRP A 300 2.51 6.86 48.11
CA TRP A 300 2.58 6.68 46.64
C TRP A 300 1.26 6.22 45.99
N PHE A 301 1.23 5.05 45.33
CA PHE A 301 0.06 4.50 44.65
C PHE A 301 -0.81 3.61 45.54
N ASP A 302 -0.54 3.52 46.85
CA ASP A 302 -1.33 2.66 47.73
C ASP A 302 -2.78 3.15 47.85
N GLY A 303 -3.72 2.23 47.63
CA GLY A 303 -5.15 2.50 47.67
C GLY A 303 -5.68 3.27 46.46
N VAL A 304 -4.96 3.28 45.33
CA VAL A 304 -5.49 3.83 44.08
C VAL A 304 -6.48 2.84 43.48
N GLU A 305 -7.72 3.27 43.28
CA GLU A 305 -8.75 2.52 42.57
C GLU A 305 -9.47 3.48 41.60
N ILE A 306 -9.44 3.15 40.32
CA ILE A 306 -9.94 4.01 39.23
C ILE A 306 -10.76 3.16 38.27
N GLU A 307 -12.01 3.55 38.07
CA GLU A 307 -12.86 3.02 37.00
C GLU A 307 -12.56 3.76 35.69
N LEU A 308 -12.54 3.03 34.58
CA LEU A 308 -12.10 3.51 33.28
C LEU A 308 -13.26 3.42 32.28
N ASN A 309 -13.48 4.51 31.55
CA ASN A 309 -14.43 4.54 30.45
C ASN A 309 -13.84 3.81 29.22
N ALA A 310 -14.71 3.17 28.43
CA ALA A 310 -14.32 2.38 27.26
C ALA A 310 -13.72 3.19 26.08
N ASP A 311 -13.85 4.52 26.10
CA ASP A 311 -13.36 5.40 25.04
C ASP A 311 -12.19 6.26 25.53
N LEU A 312 -12.38 7.58 25.59
CA LEU A 312 -11.34 8.54 25.93
C LEU A 312 -11.35 8.83 27.43
N VAL A 313 -10.20 8.62 28.08
CA VAL A 313 -9.94 9.03 29.47
C VAL A 313 -8.87 10.11 29.48
N ALA A 314 -9.20 11.28 30.04
CA ALA A 314 -8.25 12.38 30.20
C ALA A 314 -7.72 12.43 31.65
N ILE A 315 -6.39 12.29 31.82
CA ILE A 315 -5.74 12.38 33.15
C ILE A 315 -5.15 13.78 33.32
N ILE A 316 -5.81 14.62 34.13
CA ILE A 316 -5.44 16.02 34.34
C ILE A 316 -4.82 16.20 35.73
N GLY A 317 -3.82 17.10 35.84
CA GLY A 317 -3.22 17.43 37.13
C GLY A 317 -1.93 18.23 37.01
N ASN A 318 -1.47 18.81 38.11
CA ASN A 318 -0.26 19.63 38.16
C ASN A 318 1.02 18.84 37.84
N LYS A 319 2.11 19.54 37.49
CA LYS A 319 3.42 18.90 37.28
C LYS A 319 3.84 18.14 38.55
N GLY A 320 4.27 16.89 38.40
CA GLY A 320 4.65 16.03 39.52
C GLY A 320 3.50 15.26 40.18
N SER A 321 2.25 15.41 39.74
CA SER A 321 1.08 14.70 40.32
C SER A 321 0.99 13.20 40.00
N GLY A 322 2.00 12.61 39.35
CA GLY A 322 2.03 11.17 39.05
C GLY A 322 1.33 10.72 37.76
N LYS A 323 0.85 11.62 36.89
CA LYS A 323 0.14 11.28 35.63
C LYS A 323 0.88 10.26 34.75
N SER A 324 2.13 10.56 34.40
CA SER A 324 2.96 9.66 33.58
C SER A 324 3.21 8.33 34.30
N GLY A 325 3.36 8.36 35.63
CA GLY A 325 3.49 7.14 36.43
C GLY A 325 2.23 6.28 36.35
N LEU A 326 1.04 6.86 36.44
CA LEU A 326 -0.22 6.14 36.28
C LEU A 326 -0.37 5.52 34.88
N ALA A 327 -0.01 6.25 33.83
CA ALA A 327 -0.01 5.74 32.47
C ALA A 327 0.99 4.59 32.27
N GLU A 328 2.19 4.68 32.85
CA GLU A 328 3.19 3.62 32.82
C GLU A 328 2.78 2.39 33.65
N VAL A 329 2.03 2.57 34.75
CA VAL A 329 1.42 1.47 35.51
C VAL A 329 0.37 0.74 34.68
N LEU A 330 -0.52 1.46 33.99
CA LEU A 330 -1.47 0.86 33.05
C LEU A 330 -0.75 0.08 31.96
N ALA A 331 0.24 0.71 31.32
CA ALA A 331 1.05 0.08 30.28
C ALA A 331 1.69 -1.23 30.77
N LEU A 332 2.31 -1.22 31.95
CA LEU A 332 2.92 -2.43 32.52
C LEU A 332 1.87 -3.50 32.83
N ALA A 333 0.72 -3.12 33.40
CA ALA A 333 -0.36 -4.05 33.70
C ALA A 333 -1.01 -4.66 32.44
N GLY A 334 -0.99 -3.94 31.32
CA GLY A 334 -1.35 -4.44 29.99
C GLY A 334 -0.23 -5.15 29.23
N ASN A 335 0.87 -5.51 29.91
CA ASN A 335 2.03 -6.20 29.34
C ASN A 335 2.73 -5.43 28.19
N CYS A 336 2.82 -4.10 28.31
CA CYS A 336 3.47 -3.26 27.30
C CYS A 336 4.98 -3.54 27.19
N LYS A 337 5.45 -3.83 25.97
CA LYS A 337 6.84 -4.20 25.67
C LYS A 337 7.75 -2.98 25.52
N ALA A 338 7.18 -1.79 25.43
CA ALA A 338 7.88 -0.51 25.23
C ALA A 338 8.57 0.04 26.50
N ARG A 339 8.99 -0.81 27.45
CA ARG A 339 9.54 -0.38 28.75
C ARG A 339 10.76 0.55 28.65
N LYS A 340 11.57 0.41 27.59
CA LYS A 340 12.70 1.32 27.32
C LYS A 340 12.29 2.81 27.23
N TYR A 341 11.01 3.07 26.96
CA TYR A 341 10.44 4.41 26.85
C TYR A 341 9.76 4.92 28.13
N PHE A 342 9.83 4.15 29.23
CA PHE A 342 9.28 4.55 30.51
C PHE A 342 10.17 5.59 31.20
N THR A 343 9.56 6.71 31.58
CA THR A 343 10.24 7.86 32.19
C THR A 343 10.12 7.89 33.70
N PHE A 344 9.20 7.12 34.29
CA PHE A 344 8.96 7.05 35.73
C PHE A 344 9.32 5.67 36.32
N LEU A 345 8.79 4.57 35.77
CA LEU A 345 9.08 3.18 36.13
C LEU A 345 10.41 2.70 35.51
N ASN A 346 11.52 3.34 35.89
CA ASN A 346 12.87 2.97 35.47
C ASN A 346 13.87 2.99 36.65
N ASP A 347 15.03 2.38 36.41
CA ASP A 347 16.11 2.18 37.39
C ASP A 347 16.71 3.47 37.94
N LYS A 348 16.53 4.59 37.22
CA LYS A 348 17.01 5.91 37.64
C LYS A 348 15.99 6.69 38.47
N ARG A 349 14.75 6.22 38.58
CA ARG A 349 13.65 6.92 39.27
C ARG A 349 12.89 6.02 40.23
N PHE A 350 11.65 5.63 39.94
CA PHE A 350 10.79 4.95 40.92
C PHE A 350 11.30 3.56 41.31
N MET A 351 12.17 2.96 40.48
CA MET A 351 12.85 1.71 40.79
C MET A 351 14.24 1.91 41.42
N SER A 352 14.71 3.15 41.55
CA SER A 352 16.05 3.45 42.06
C SER A 352 16.21 3.15 43.56
N GLY A 353 17.45 2.84 43.96
CA GLY A 353 17.90 2.73 45.35
C GLY A 353 17.63 1.39 46.04
N ASN A 354 18.31 1.17 47.17
CA ASN A 354 18.24 -0.07 47.99
C ASN A 354 16.83 -0.37 48.55
N ALA A 355 15.91 0.60 48.51
CA ALA A 355 14.57 0.47 49.05
C ALA A 355 13.58 -0.28 48.13
N GLN A 356 13.96 -0.60 46.88
CA GLN A 356 13.13 -1.31 45.90
C GLN A 356 11.64 -0.86 45.88
N ARG A 357 11.40 0.46 45.89
CA ARG A 357 10.05 1.05 46.06
C ARG A 357 9.01 0.44 45.12
N ALA A 358 9.32 0.35 43.83
CA ALA A 358 8.43 -0.25 42.84
C ALA A 358 8.04 -1.71 43.16
N GLY A 359 8.94 -2.49 43.76
CA GLY A 359 8.68 -3.88 44.15
C GLY A 359 7.66 -4.04 45.28
N GLN A 360 7.33 -2.94 45.97
CA GLN A 360 6.38 -2.92 47.08
C GLN A 360 4.93 -2.69 46.64
N PHE A 361 4.70 -2.33 45.38
CA PHE A 361 3.37 -2.04 44.86
C PHE A 361 2.98 -3.06 43.80
N GLU A 362 1.70 -3.43 43.79
CA GLU A 362 1.11 -4.33 42.82
C GLU A 362 -0.07 -3.63 42.15
N ALA A 363 -0.11 -3.70 40.82
CA ALA A 363 -1.22 -3.23 40.02
C ALA A 363 -2.06 -4.41 39.55
N THR A 364 -3.37 -4.27 39.67
CA THR A 364 -4.38 -5.16 39.11
C THR A 364 -5.19 -4.37 38.10
N LEU A 365 -5.06 -4.73 36.82
CA LEU A 365 -5.90 -4.23 35.74
C LEU A 365 -7.02 -5.25 35.47
N THR A 366 -8.26 -4.83 35.62
CA THR A 366 -9.46 -5.62 35.31
C THR A 366 -10.02 -5.18 33.97
N TRP A 367 -10.33 -6.15 33.12
CA TRP A 367 -10.99 -5.96 31.82
C TRP A 367 -12.50 -6.13 31.98
N LEU A 368 -13.27 -5.60 31.05
CA LEU A 368 -14.74 -5.60 31.13
C LEU A 368 -15.34 -7.02 31.14
N ASN A 369 -14.66 -7.99 30.52
CA ASN A 369 -15.05 -9.41 30.60
C ASN A 369 -14.73 -10.09 31.95
N GLY A 370 -14.15 -9.35 32.90
CA GLY A 370 -13.75 -9.83 34.22
C GLY A 370 -12.32 -10.39 34.30
N ASP A 371 -11.59 -10.50 33.18
CA ASP A 371 -10.19 -10.93 33.18
C ASP A 371 -9.33 -9.96 34.00
N LYS A 372 -8.31 -10.48 34.67
CA LYS A 372 -7.41 -9.67 35.52
C LYS A 372 -5.95 -9.91 35.17
N ASN A 373 -5.21 -8.82 34.97
CA ASN A 373 -3.76 -8.84 34.88
C ASN A 373 -3.17 -8.23 36.15
N VAL A 374 -2.34 -9.01 36.85
CA VAL A 374 -1.67 -8.59 38.08
C VAL A 374 -0.17 -8.53 37.84
N THR A 375 0.46 -7.42 38.21
CA THR A 375 1.91 -7.23 38.06
C THR A 375 2.49 -6.36 39.17
N THR A 376 3.72 -6.68 39.59
CA THR A 376 4.48 -5.84 40.52
C THR A 376 5.23 -4.78 39.72
N LEU A 377 5.29 -3.54 40.21
CA LEU A 377 5.78 -2.39 39.42
C LEU A 377 7.29 -2.41 39.08
N ASN A 378 8.07 -3.33 39.66
CA ASN A 378 9.47 -3.54 39.31
C ASN A 378 9.68 -4.57 38.18
N LEU A 379 8.67 -5.37 37.83
CA LEU A 379 8.78 -6.41 36.81
C LEU A 379 8.76 -5.83 35.39
N ALA A 380 9.27 -6.61 34.44
CA ALA A 380 9.19 -6.32 33.01
C ALA A 380 7.96 -6.97 32.39
N ALA A 381 7.64 -6.58 31.16
CA ALA A 381 6.69 -7.31 30.33
C ALA A 381 7.17 -8.76 30.13
N LYS A 382 6.21 -9.68 30.07
CA LYS A 382 6.45 -11.09 29.80
C LYS A 382 6.43 -11.30 28.30
N GLU A 383 7.54 -11.81 27.75
CA GLU A 383 7.75 -11.95 26.31
C GLU A 383 6.77 -12.92 25.64
N ASN A 384 6.35 -13.95 26.37
CA ASN A 384 5.44 -15.01 25.94
C ASN A 384 3.95 -14.66 26.10
N GLU A 385 3.62 -13.49 26.65
CA GLU A 385 2.24 -13.00 26.75
C GLU A 385 1.98 -11.90 25.70
N PRO A 386 0.74 -11.78 25.18
CA PRO A 386 0.40 -10.72 24.24
C PRO A 386 0.49 -9.35 24.89
N GLU A 387 0.85 -8.34 24.10
CA GLU A 387 0.74 -6.94 24.50
C GLU A 387 -0.73 -6.50 24.33
N ARG A 388 -1.39 -6.11 25.42
CA ARG A 388 -2.80 -5.68 25.41
C ARG A 388 -2.95 -4.16 25.47
N ILE A 389 -1.90 -3.44 25.88
CA ILE A 389 -1.86 -1.98 25.92
C ILE A 389 -0.59 -1.51 25.21
N LYS A 390 -0.74 -0.66 24.19
CA LYS A 390 0.38 0.03 23.53
C LYS A 390 0.62 1.37 24.22
N TYR A 391 1.84 1.59 24.72
CA TYR A 391 2.23 2.85 25.36
C TYR A 391 3.06 3.71 24.42
N ILE A 392 2.52 4.87 24.05
CA ILE A 392 3.17 5.84 23.17
C ILE A 392 3.64 7.00 24.05
N SER A 393 4.89 6.95 24.51
CA SER A 393 5.48 8.03 25.29
C SER A 393 5.92 9.20 24.39
N GLN A 394 6.13 10.38 24.96
CA GLN A 394 6.67 11.52 24.22
C GLN A 394 8.04 11.20 23.59
N ILE A 395 8.93 10.52 24.32
CA ILE A 395 10.26 10.14 23.82
C ILE A 395 10.13 9.13 22.67
N TYR A 396 9.24 8.15 22.82
CA TYR A 396 8.97 7.18 21.76
C TYR A 396 8.54 7.88 20.47
N PHE A 397 7.61 8.82 20.60
CA PHE A 397 7.08 9.59 19.49
C PHE A 397 8.14 10.51 18.86
N GLU A 398 8.95 11.19 19.68
CA GLU A 398 10.04 12.04 19.19
C GLU A 398 11.11 11.21 18.46
N GLU A 399 11.51 10.05 18.96
CA GLU A 399 12.47 9.18 18.27
C GLU A 399 11.91 8.69 16.94
N LEU A 400 10.67 8.18 16.95
CA LEU A 400 9.99 7.65 15.76
C LEU A 400 9.80 8.74 14.70
N CYS A 401 9.47 9.96 15.11
CA CYS A 401 9.26 11.10 14.22
C CYS A 401 10.53 11.87 13.87
N ASN A 402 11.73 11.55 14.38
CA ASN A 402 12.96 12.30 14.07
C ASN A 402 14.04 11.46 13.36
N GLU A 403 13.82 10.16 13.13
CA GLU A 403 14.81 9.24 12.57
C GLU A 403 15.26 9.61 11.14
N HIS A 404 14.41 10.25 10.34
CA HIS A 404 14.71 10.67 8.95
C HIS A 404 15.89 11.66 8.82
N VAL A 405 16.23 12.41 9.88
CA VAL A 405 17.40 13.31 9.89
C VAL A 405 18.72 12.52 9.79
N THR A 406 18.69 11.20 10.05
CA THR A 406 19.87 10.32 10.05
C THR A 406 20.00 9.41 8.82
N GLY A 407 19.10 9.54 7.83
CA GLY A 407 19.20 8.80 6.55
C GLY A 407 18.85 7.31 6.61
N LYS A 408 18.15 6.85 7.65
CA LYS A 408 17.66 5.46 7.79
C LYS A 408 16.18 5.45 8.20
N SER A 409 15.27 5.64 7.25
CA SER A 409 13.81 5.73 7.47
C SER A 409 13.11 4.39 7.75
N SER A 410 13.69 3.48 8.54
CA SER A 410 13.15 2.10 8.61
C SER A 410 12.00 1.89 9.60
N ARG A 411 11.97 2.58 10.75
CA ARG A 411 11.00 2.24 11.82
C ARG A 411 9.63 2.88 11.63
N PHE A 412 9.58 4.15 11.25
CA PHE A 412 8.32 4.85 10.97
C PHE A 412 7.57 4.18 9.80
N GLU A 413 8.27 3.91 8.70
CA GLU A 413 7.71 3.16 7.58
C GLU A 413 7.29 1.75 7.99
N GLY A 414 8.09 1.08 8.82
CA GLY A 414 7.75 -0.25 9.36
C GLY A 414 6.43 -0.25 10.13
N GLU A 415 6.17 0.76 10.95
CA GLU A 415 4.90 0.85 11.68
C GLU A 415 3.72 1.16 10.77
N ILE A 416 3.90 1.99 9.74
CA ILE A 416 2.87 2.18 8.71
C ILE A 416 2.58 0.85 7.99
N ARG A 417 3.61 0.07 7.62
CA ARG A 417 3.44 -1.26 7.01
C ARG A 417 2.69 -2.23 7.93
N ASN A 418 2.96 -2.20 9.23
CA ASN A 418 2.26 -3.03 10.21
C ASN A 418 0.79 -2.66 10.34
N VAL A 419 0.46 -1.36 10.37
CA VAL A 419 -0.93 -0.90 10.40
C VAL A 419 -1.65 -1.25 9.10
N LEU A 420 -1.03 -1.06 7.94
CA LEU A 420 -1.61 -1.47 6.66
C LEU A 420 -1.94 -2.96 6.66
N PHE A 421 -0.98 -3.77 7.10
CA PHE A 421 -1.19 -5.21 7.22
C PHE A 421 -2.31 -5.55 8.21
N SER A 422 -2.48 -4.79 9.30
CA SER A 422 -3.53 -5.00 10.30
C SER A 422 -4.93 -4.60 9.84
N HIS A 423 -5.06 -3.89 8.71
CA HIS A 423 -6.34 -3.53 8.08
C HIS A 423 -6.67 -4.33 6.81
N MET A 424 -5.74 -5.11 6.26
CA MET A 424 -6.01 -6.00 5.11
C MET A 424 -7.03 -7.08 5.47
N ASP A 425 -7.82 -7.56 4.52
CA ASP A 425 -8.78 -8.63 4.79
C ASP A 425 -8.09 -9.92 5.25
N SER A 426 -8.67 -10.63 6.22
CA SER A 426 -8.08 -11.85 6.78
C SER A 426 -7.90 -12.97 5.73
N ALA A 427 -8.79 -13.06 4.74
CA ALA A 427 -8.68 -13.99 3.63
C ALA A 427 -7.55 -13.59 2.66
N GLU A 428 -7.24 -12.29 2.53
CA GLU A 428 -6.13 -11.80 1.72
C GLU A 428 -4.77 -11.97 2.41
N ARG A 429 -4.72 -11.83 3.76
CA ARG A 429 -3.50 -12.04 4.55
C ARG A 429 -3.01 -13.49 4.54
N LEU A 430 -3.92 -14.45 4.37
CA LEU A 430 -3.61 -15.87 4.40
C LEU A 430 -2.74 -16.23 5.63
N ASN A 431 -1.58 -16.86 5.40
CA ASN A 431 -0.64 -17.28 6.46
C ASN A 431 0.55 -16.32 6.64
N PHE A 432 0.54 -15.14 6.01
CA PHE A 432 1.64 -14.18 6.13
C PHE A 432 1.60 -13.47 7.48
N LYS A 433 2.78 -13.15 8.03
CA LYS A 433 2.91 -12.47 9.34
C LYS A 433 3.17 -10.97 9.19
N THR A 434 3.68 -10.56 8.04
CA THR A 434 4.06 -9.18 7.75
C THR A 434 3.68 -8.80 6.32
N LEU A 435 3.54 -7.49 6.06
CA LEU A 435 3.31 -6.98 4.71
C LEU A 435 4.46 -7.32 3.77
N ASP A 436 5.71 -7.31 4.27
CA ASP A 436 6.88 -7.63 3.46
C ASP A 436 6.86 -9.08 2.97
N ASP A 437 6.48 -10.03 3.83
CA ASP A 437 6.32 -11.45 3.43
C ASP A 437 5.22 -11.63 2.38
N TYR A 438 4.10 -10.93 2.57
CA TYR A 438 2.98 -10.92 1.62
C TYR A 438 3.41 -10.38 0.25
N LEU A 439 4.09 -9.21 0.22
CA LEU A 439 4.58 -8.59 -1.01
C LEU A 439 5.59 -9.50 -1.71
N LYS A 440 6.53 -10.08 -0.96
CA LYS A 440 7.55 -10.97 -1.51
C LYS A 440 6.93 -12.17 -2.24
N ALA A 441 5.89 -12.76 -1.67
CA ALA A 441 5.18 -13.88 -2.30
C ALA A 441 4.35 -13.45 -3.51
N LYS A 442 3.61 -12.33 -3.41
CA LYS A 442 2.78 -11.81 -4.51
C LYS A 442 3.60 -11.30 -5.68
N GLU A 443 4.77 -10.72 -5.42
CA GLU A 443 5.64 -10.10 -6.42
C GLU A 443 6.67 -11.07 -7.02
N ALA A 444 6.84 -12.27 -6.43
CA ALA A 444 7.79 -13.27 -6.92
C ALA A 444 7.69 -13.54 -8.43
N PRO A 445 6.50 -13.70 -9.04
CA PRO A 445 6.40 -13.93 -10.49
C PRO A 445 6.91 -12.76 -11.34
N ALA A 446 6.72 -11.52 -10.88
CA ALA A 446 7.22 -10.33 -11.57
C ALA A 446 8.74 -10.20 -11.40
N ILE A 447 9.26 -10.47 -10.21
CA ILE A 447 10.71 -10.50 -9.92
C ILE A 447 11.41 -11.54 -10.79
N ASP A 448 10.82 -12.73 -10.97
CA ASP A 448 11.36 -13.76 -11.85
C ASP A 448 11.44 -13.27 -13.31
N ARG A 449 10.38 -12.63 -13.83
CA ARG A 449 10.38 -12.03 -15.18
C ARG A 449 11.44 -10.94 -15.34
N ILE A 450 11.58 -10.07 -14.35
CA ILE A 450 12.64 -9.04 -14.33
C ILE A 450 14.03 -9.69 -14.35
N THR A 451 14.23 -10.74 -13.56
CA THR A 451 15.51 -11.45 -13.48
C THR A 451 15.87 -12.11 -14.82
N THR A 452 14.92 -12.78 -15.46
CA THR A 452 15.11 -13.37 -16.81
C THR A 452 15.41 -12.30 -17.86
N ALA A 453 14.71 -11.16 -17.83
CA ALA A 453 14.98 -10.04 -18.73
C ALA A 453 16.39 -9.48 -18.53
N ARG A 454 16.85 -9.31 -17.27
CA ARG A 454 18.22 -8.87 -16.95
C ARG A 454 19.28 -9.85 -17.47
N GLN A 455 19.08 -11.16 -17.29
CA GLN A 455 20.00 -12.18 -17.83
C GLN A 455 20.07 -12.12 -19.36
N THR A 456 18.94 -11.91 -20.03
CA THR A 456 18.89 -11.76 -21.48
C THR A 456 19.64 -10.50 -21.94
N ILE A 457 19.45 -9.38 -21.23
CA ILE A 457 20.17 -8.12 -21.46
C ILE A 457 21.68 -8.32 -21.32
N GLN A 458 22.16 -9.03 -20.29
CA GLN A 458 23.59 -9.33 -20.12
C GLN A 458 24.17 -10.08 -21.33
N GLY A 459 23.44 -11.07 -21.85
CA GLY A 459 23.82 -11.81 -23.06
C GLY A 459 23.88 -10.93 -24.32
N LEU A 460 22.90 -10.02 -24.48
CA LEU A 460 22.87 -9.06 -25.59
C LEU A 460 23.99 -8.02 -25.47
N ASN A 461 24.23 -7.50 -24.27
CA ASN A 461 25.28 -6.51 -24.00
C ASN A 461 26.68 -7.05 -24.28
N LYS A 462 26.92 -8.33 -23.97
CA LYS A 462 28.16 -9.01 -24.35
C LYS A 462 28.32 -9.07 -25.87
N GLN A 463 27.29 -9.49 -26.60
CA GLN A 463 27.31 -9.51 -28.07
C GLN A 463 27.53 -8.11 -28.66
N ILE A 464 26.86 -7.08 -28.14
CA ILE A 464 27.05 -5.69 -28.58
C ILE A 464 28.50 -5.26 -28.37
N THR A 465 29.09 -5.56 -27.21
CA THR A 465 30.49 -5.24 -26.90
C THR A 465 31.46 -5.97 -27.84
N ASP A 466 31.19 -7.23 -28.15
CA ASP A 466 31.99 -8.01 -29.10
C ASP A 466 31.91 -7.39 -30.51
N LEU A 467 30.72 -6.98 -30.98
CA LEU A 467 30.58 -6.28 -32.26
C LEU A 467 31.27 -4.90 -32.28
N GLU A 468 31.26 -4.17 -31.16
CA GLU A 468 31.99 -2.90 -31.01
C GLU A 468 33.50 -3.08 -31.16
N SER A 469 34.05 -4.15 -30.58
CA SER A 469 35.48 -4.47 -30.71
C SER A 469 35.87 -4.83 -32.15
N GLN A 470 35.03 -5.61 -32.84
CA GLN A 470 35.19 -5.98 -34.25
C GLN A 470 35.04 -4.77 -35.19
N GLY A 471 34.15 -3.83 -34.86
CA GLY A 471 33.95 -2.59 -35.62
C GLY A 471 35.04 -1.54 -35.43
N SER A 472 36.06 -1.81 -34.62
CA SER A 472 37.12 -0.82 -34.32
C SER A 472 38.06 -0.61 -35.52
N PRO A 473 38.58 0.62 -35.74
CA PRO A 473 39.56 0.88 -36.80
C PRO A 473 40.82 0.02 -36.65
N ALA A 474 41.22 -0.31 -35.43
CA ALA A 474 42.38 -1.16 -35.15
C ALA A 474 42.18 -2.60 -35.66
N TYR A 475 40.97 -3.17 -35.48
CA TYR A 475 40.66 -4.50 -35.98
C TYR A 475 40.59 -4.55 -37.51
N ALA A 476 39.96 -3.54 -38.12
CA ALA A 476 39.92 -3.40 -39.58
C ALA A 476 41.34 -3.25 -40.17
N ASN A 477 42.21 -2.46 -39.52
CA ASN A 477 43.60 -2.31 -39.93
C ASN A 477 44.40 -3.62 -39.77
N ASP A 478 44.24 -4.35 -38.67
CA ASP A 478 44.89 -5.66 -38.47
C ASP A 478 44.49 -6.67 -39.57
N LEU A 479 43.21 -6.76 -39.91
CA LEU A 479 42.74 -7.59 -41.03
C LEU A 479 43.30 -7.12 -42.37
N THR A 480 43.38 -5.81 -42.60
CA THR A 480 43.93 -5.23 -43.83
C THR A 480 45.42 -5.50 -43.95
N GLU A 481 46.20 -5.37 -42.87
CA GLU A 481 47.62 -5.71 -42.85
C GLU A 481 47.86 -7.20 -43.07
N LYS A 482 47.04 -8.07 -42.45
CA LYS A 482 47.12 -9.52 -42.66
C LYS A 482 46.78 -9.90 -44.10
N LEU A 483 45.76 -9.27 -44.70
CA LEU A 483 45.44 -9.42 -46.11
C LEU A 483 46.62 -8.96 -46.98
N ALA A 484 47.16 -7.76 -46.74
CA ALA A 484 48.28 -7.22 -47.50
C ALA A 484 49.52 -8.11 -47.42
N ARG A 485 49.82 -8.72 -46.27
CA ARG A 485 50.91 -9.70 -46.11
C ARG A 485 50.67 -10.97 -46.94
N LYS A 486 49.43 -11.46 -46.98
CA LYS A 486 49.07 -12.65 -47.78
C LYS A 486 49.06 -12.35 -49.28
N GLU A 487 48.60 -11.18 -49.70
CA GLU A 487 48.66 -10.71 -51.08
C GLU A 487 50.11 -10.48 -51.53
N LEU A 488 50.98 -9.95 -50.65
CA LEU A 488 52.41 -9.84 -50.93
C LEU A 488 53.05 -11.23 -51.07
N ALA A 489 52.77 -12.16 -50.16
CA ALA A 489 53.24 -13.54 -50.28
C ALA A 489 52.74 -14.22 -51.57
N LEU A 490 51.50 -13.93 -52.00
CA LEU A 490 50.96 -14.40 -53.26
C LEU A 490 51.71 -13.78 -54.45
N LYS A 491 52.02 -12.49 -54.40
CA LYS A 491 52.79 -11.79 -55.44
C LYS A 491 54.23 -12.28 -55.53
N ASP A 492 54.89 -12.51 -54.41
CA ASP A 492 56.24 -13.07 -54.35
C ASP A 492 56.26 -14.49 -54.92
N LEU A 493 55.24 -15.29 -54.58
CA LEU A 493 55.05 -16.62 -55.16
C LEU A 493 54.82 -16.52 -56.67
N GLU A 494 54.01 -15.58 -57.15
CA GLU A 494 53.79 -15.35 -58.59
C GLU A 494 55.06 -14.94 -59.34
N ALA A 495 55.94 -14.15 -58.71
CA ALA A 495 57.25 -13.80 -59.27
C ALA A 495 58.22 -14.99 -59.33
N GLN A 496 58.03 -16.00 -58.46
CA GLN A 496 58.77 -17.27 -58.45
C GLN A 496 58.17 -18.33 -59.37
N LYS A 497 57.23 -17.96 -60.25
CA LYS A 497 56.66 -18.89 -61.22
C LYS A 497 57.80 -19.55 -62.03
N PRO A 498 57.90 -20.89 -62.05
CA PRO A 498 58.96 -21.59 -62.77
C PRO A 498 59.02 -21.16 -64.24
N VAL A 499 60.24 -20.87 -64.73
CA VAL A 499 60.47 -20.48 -66.13
C VAL A 499 60.12 -21.66 -67.03
N GLU A 500 59.34 -21.39 -68.07
CA GLU A 500 58.86 -22.41 -68.99
C GLU A 500 60.03 -23.09 -69.71
N VAL A 501 60.17 -24.40 -69.50
CA VAL A 501 61.12 -25.24 -70.22
C VAL A 501 60.36 -25.85 -71.40
N PRO A 502 60.76 -25.61 -72.66
CA PRO A 502 60.09 -26.22 -73.81
C PRO A 502 60.25 -27.75 -73.76
N GLN A 503 59.17 -28.46 -74.07
CA GLN A 503 59.20 -29.92 -74.21
C GLN A 503 60.25 -30.29 -75.27
N PRO A 504 61.24 -31.14 -74.95
CA PRO A 504 62.30 -31.47 -75.90
C PRO A 504 61.70 -32.11 -77.15
N LYS A 505 61.84 -31.43 -78.30
CA LYS A 505 61.62 -32.01 -79.61
C LYS A 505 62.94 -32.66 -80.03
N GLY A 506 62.93 -33.98 -80.18
CA GLY A 506 64.09 -34.74 -80.66
C GLY A 506 64.66 -34.13 -81.94
N GLY A 507 65.97 -33.93 -81.98
CA GLY A 507 66.67 -33.44 -83.15
C GLY A 507 66.57 -34.43 -84.31
N ALA A 508 66.14 -33.92 -85.47
CA ALA A 508 66.20 -34.49 -86.82
C ALA A 508 66.63 -35.97 -86.96
N GLY A 509 65.63 -36.85 -87.05
CA GLY A 509 65.74 -38.25 -87.46
C GLY A 509 64.47 -39.00 -87.05
N ASP A 510 63.61 -39.33 -88.00
CA ASP A 510 62.29 -39.93 -87.77
C ASP A 510 62.32 -41.23 -86.94
N ASN A 511 61.33 -41.36 -86.05
CA ASN A 511 60.93 -42.54 -85.26
C ASN A 511 61.78 -42.94 -84.02
N GLU A 512 61.91 -42.05 -83.05
CA GLU A 512 62.00 -42.47 -81.64
C GLU A 512 60.73 -42.05 -80.90
N GLN A 513 59.93 -43.04 -80.50
CA GLN A 513 58.83 -42.87 -79.55
C GLN A 513 59.38 -42.22 -78.26
N PRO A 514 58.60 -41.35 -77.59
CA PRO A 514 58.98 -40.89 -76.25
C PRO A 514 59.32 -42.10 -75.40
N SER A 515 60.41 -42.04 -74.62
CA SER A 515 60.80 -43.17 -73.77
C SER A 515 59.61 -43.61 -72.91
N GLU A 516 59.47 -44.91 -72.64
CA GLU A 516 58.38 -45.43 -71.80
C GLU A 516 58.30 -44.67 -70.45
N ASP A 517 59.45 -44.29 -69.91
CA ASP A 517 59.60 -43.47 -68.70
C ASP A 517 58.99 -42.06 -68.86
N ALA A 518 59.17 -41.38 -70.00
CA ALA A 518 58.62 -40.04 -70.24
C ALA A 518 57.09 -40.05 -70.37
N VAL A 519 56.52 -41.07 -71.02
CA VAL A 519 55.06 -41.26 -71.12
C VAL A 519 54.45 -41.57 -69.74
N ARG A 520 55.11 -42.43 -68.94
CA ARG A 520 54.67 -42.74 -67.58
C ARG A 520 54.74 -41.52 -66.66
N LEU A 521 55.76 -40.67 -66.80
CA LEU A 521 55.88 -39.44 -66.00
C LEU A 521 54.79 -38.40 -66.33
N GLU A 522 54.38 -38.25 -67.59
CA GLU A 522 53.24 -37.39 -67.95
C GLU A 522 51.93 -37.95 -67.39
N ALA A 523 51.74 -39.28 -67.44
CA ALA A 523 50.59 -39.94 -66.83
C ALA A 523 50.56 -39.76 -65.31
N ILE A 524 51.70 -39.93 -64.63
CA ILE A 524 51.85 -39.66 -63.18
C ILE A 524 51.53 -38.20 -62.87
N GLY A 525 51.95 -37.24 -63.71
CA GLY A 525 51.62 -35.82 -63.57
C GLY A 525 50.10 -35.56 -63.58
N LYS A 526 49.40 -36.11 -64.58
CA LYS A 526 47.92 -36.01 -64.67
C LYS A 526 47.23 -36.74 -63.52
N GLU A 527 47.75 -37.90 -63.10
CA GLU A 527 47.22 -38.63 -61.94
C GLU A 527 47.39 -37.82 -60.65
N LEU A 528 48.54 -37.21 -60.41
CA LEU A 528 48.79 -36.36 -59.24
C LEU A 528 47.94 -35.07 -59.24
N GLU A 529 47.69 -34.47 -60.41
CA GLU A 529 46.78 -33.33 -60.55
C GLU A 529 45.32 -33.72 -60.27
N SER A 530 44.88 -34.88 -60.77
CA SER A 530 43.57 -35.45 -60.45
C SER A 530 43.43 -35.78 -58.95
N ILE A 531 44.50 -36.26 -58.33
CA ILE A 531 44.56 -36.52 -56.88
C ILE A 531 44.48 -35.22 -56.10
N PHE A 532 45.18 -34.17 -56.52
CA PHE A 532 45.14 -32.87 -55.85
C PHE A 532 43.73 -32.25 -55.89
N THR A 533 43.08 -32.27 -57.07
CA THR A 533 41.70 -31.78 -57.21
C THR A 533 40.70 -32.60 -56.41
N ALA A 534 40.83 -33.93 -56.41
CA ALA A 534 40.00 -34.82 -55.59
C ALA A 534 40.22 -34.61 -54.09
N ALA A 535 41.46 -34.41 -53.63
CA ALA A 535 41.78 -34.12 -52.24
C ALA A 535 41.14 -32.80 -51.77
N ASN A 536 41.19 -31.76 -52.61
CA ASN A 536 40.62 -30.45 -52.29
C ASN A 536 39.08 -30.47 -52.24
N ASP A 537 38.44 -31.17 -53.19
CA ASP A 537 36.97 -31.36 -53.19
C ASP A 537 36.51 -32.18 -51.96
N ASN A 538 37.26 -33.23 -51.62
CA ASN A 538 36.99 -34.06 -50.45
C ASN A 538 37.14 -33.27 -49.14
N ASP A 539 38.17 -32.42 -49.03
CA ASP A 539 38.36 -31.55 -47.87
C ASP A 539 37.28 -30.45 -47.77
N ASN A 540 36.83 -29.88 -48.89
CA ASN A 540 35.70 -28.94 -48.92
C ASN A 540 34.39 -29.61 -48.45
N LYS A 541 34.09 -30.83 -48.92
CA LYS A 541 32.95 -31.63 -48.45
C LYS A 541 33.04 -31.91 -46.95
N ARG A 542 34.24 -32.23 -46.46
CA ARG A 542 34.50 -32.48 -45.03
C ARG A 542 34.23 -31.24 -44.19
N ARG A 543 34.69 -30.07 -44.63
CA ARG A 543 34.42 -28.79 -43.97
C ARG A 543 32.92 -28.48 -43.91
N GLY A 544 32.19 -28.70 -45.02
CA GLY A 544 30.73 -28.57 -45.05
C GLY A 544 30.02 -29.49 -44.05
N ALA A 545 30.44 -30.75 -43.95
CA ALA A 545 29.90 -31.71 -42.98
C ALA A 545 30.19 -31.31 -41.52
N ILE A 546 31.41 -30.82 -41.22
CA ILE A 546 31.76 -30.32 -39.87
C ILE A 546 30.89 -29.11 -39.49
N LEU A 547 30.66 -28.17 -40.41
CA LEU A 547 29.80 -27.01 -40.17
C LEU A 547 28.36 -27.43 -39.86
N ARG A 548 27.79 -28.36 -40.65
CA ARG A 548 26.44 -28.90 -40.40
C ARG A 548 26.38 -29.65 -39.08
N ARG A 549 27.37 -30.51 -38.78
CA ARG A 549 27.47 -31.23 -37.51
C ARG A 549 27.47 -30.27 -36.33
N ASN A 550 28.31 -29.23 -36.35
CA ASN A 550 28.37 -28.24 -35.28
C ASN A 550 27.05 -27.47 -35.10
N ALA A 551 26.39 -27.13 -36.21
CA ALA A 551 25.06 -26.49 -36.16
C ALA A 551 24.01 -27.41 -35.53
N LEU A 552 23.99 -28.70 -35.90
CA LEU A 552 23.09 -29.70 -35.34
C LEU A 552 23.37 -29.97 -33.86
N SER A 553 24.64 -30.10 -33.45
CA SER A 553 25.02 -30.27 -32.04
C SER A 553 24.57 -29.09 -31.18
N LYS A 554 24.68 -27.85 -31.70
CA LYS A 554 24.15 -26.66 -31.00
C LYS A 554 22.64 -26.73 -30.80
N VAL A 555 21.89 -27.25 -31.77
CA VAL A 555 20.44 -27.47 -31.65
C VAL A 555 20.15 -28.57 -30.64
N GLU A 556 20.91 -29.66 -30.65
CA GLU A 556 20.77 -30.76 -29.68
C GLU A 556 20.97 -30.27 -28.23
N GLU A 557 22.05 -29.55 -27.97
CA GLU A 557 22.34 -28.94 -26.66
C GLU A 557 21.23 -27.98 -26.22
N GLY A 558 20.72 -27.17 -27.14
CA GLY A 558 19.60 -26.25 -26.88
C GLY A 558 18.31 -26.98 -26.50
N LEU A 559 17.97 -28.07 -27.19
CA LEU A 559 16.79 -28.88 -26.85
C LEU A 559 16.96 -29.60 -25.51
N ALA A 560 18.15 -30.12 -25.22
CA ALA A 560 18.44 -30.75 -23.93
C ALA A 560 18.31 -29.76 -22.76
N LEU A 561 18.78 -28.52 -22.94
CA LEU A 561 18.60 -27.46 -21.95
C LEU A 561 17.11 -27.13 -21.75
N PHE A 562 16.33 -27.03 -22.83
CA PHE A 562 14.89 -26.78 -22.77
C PHE A 562 14.14 -27.90 -22.03
N GLU A 563 14.45 -29.17 -22.29
CA GLU A 563 13.89 -30.30 -21.54
C GLU A 563 14.22 -30.23 -20.04
N SER A 564 15.45 -29.84 -19.70
CA SER A 564 15.85 -29.66 -18.30
C SER A 564 15.06 -28.53 -17.62
N GLN A 565 14.89 -27.40 -18.31
CA GLN A 565 14.11 -26.25 -17.80
C GLN A 565 12.63 -26.60 -17.64
N ALA A 566 12.06 -27.40 -18.55
CA ALA A 566 10.70 -27.91 -18.43
C ALA A 566 10.53 -28.77 -17.17
N LYS A 567 11.44 -29.72 -16.91
CA LYS A 567 11.39 -30.55 -15.69
C LYS A 567 11.52 -29.73 -14.40
N GLU A 568 12.33 -28.68 -14.42
CA GLU A 568 12.47 -27.79 -13.27
C GLU A 568 11.19 -26.97 -13.06
N THR A 569 10.54 -26.57 -14.14
CA THR A 569 9.22 -25.90 -14.12
C THR A 569 8.13 -26.82 -13.58
N ASP A 570 8.10 -28.09 -13.98
CA ASP A 570 7.17 -29.09 -13.44
C ASP A 570 7.25 -29.13 -11.90
N LYS A 571 8.47 -29.23 -11.36
CA LYS A 571 8.68 -29.26 -9.90
C LYS A 571 8.15 -28.02 -9.18
N LYS A 572 8.16 -26.85 -9.83
CA LYS A 572 7.63 -25.61 -9.23
C LYS A 572 6.10 -25.62 -9.13
N PHE A 573 5.41 -26.30 -10.04
CA PHE A 573 3.95 -26.28 -10.10
C PHE A 573 3.29 -27.51 -9.48
N VAL A 574 3.99 -28.65 -9.38
CA VAL A 574 3.43 -29.90 -8.85
C VAL A 574 2.78 -29.70 -7.48
N ASP A 575 3.47 -29.04 -6.53
CA ASP A 575 2.93 -28.85 -5.18
C ASP A 575 1.64 -28.02 -5.21
N SER A 576 1.63 -26.91 -5.95
CA SER A 576 0.44 -26.05 -6.08
C SER A 576 -0.72 -26.71 -6.84
N LEU A 577 -0.43 -27.54 -7.84
CA LEU A 577 -1.45 -28.25 -8.61
C LEU A 577 -2.07 -29.41 -7.80
N VAL A 578 -1.28 -30.06 -6.93
CA VAL A 578 -1.77 -31.06 -5.98
C VAL A 578 -2.76 -30.44 -5.00
N GLU A 579 -2.51 -29.21 -4.51
CA GLU A 579 -3.44 -28.50 -3.63
C GLU A 579 -4.81 -28.25 -4.27
N VAL A 580 -4.87 -28.07 -5.59
CA VAL A 580 -6.13 -27.88 -6.34
C VAL A 580 -6.64 -29.15 -7.03
N GLY A 581 -6.01 -30.30 -6.78
CA GLY A 581 -6.44 -31.60 -7.31
C GLY A 581 -6.25 -31.79 -8.81
N ILE A 582 -5.29 -31.08 -9.43
CA ILE A 582 -5.01 -31.15 -10.87
C ILE A 582 -3.67 -31.86 -11.09
N ALA A 583 -3.63 -32.78 -12.06
CA ALA A 583 -2.39 -33.43 -12.47
C ALA A 583 -1.58 -32.52 -13.42
N ILE A 584 -0.26 -32.42 -13.22
CA ILE A 584 0.62 -31.55 -14.04
C ILE A 584 0.52 -31.92 -15.53
N GLU A 585 0.34 -33.19 -15.86
CA GLU A 585 0.24 -33.71 -17.21
C GLU A 585 -1.01 -33.22 -17.95
N SER A 586 -2.05 -32.77 -17.22
CA SER A 586 -3.25 -32.17 -17.80
C SER A 586 -3.09 -30.68 -18.17
N VAL A 587 -2.03 -30.04 -17.65
CA VAL A 587 -1.78 -28.60 -17.82
C VAL A 587 -0.55 -28.35 -18.70
N LEU A 588 0.47 -29.21 -18.63
CA LEU A 588 1.73 -29.06 -19.34
C LEU A 588 2.18 -30.39 -19.94
N SER A 589 2.47 -30.38 -21.25
CA SER A 589 3.05 -31.51 -21.97
C SER A 589 4.16 -30.99 -22.89
N VAL A 590 5.40 -31.40 -22.63
CA VAL A 590 6.57 -31.04 -23.44
C VAL A 590 6.97 -32.23 -24.31
N GLN A 591 6.98 -32.03 -25.63
CA GLN A 591 7.41 -33.03 -26.59
C GLN A 591 8.51 -32.45 -27.49
N THR A 592 9.66 -33.12 -27.50
CA THR A 592 10.83 -32.79 -28.30
C THR A 592 11.21 -33.98 -29.17
N SER A 593 11.88 -33.73 -30.29
CA SER A 593 12.39 -34.78 -31.18
C SER A 593 13.91 -34.84 -31.16
N VAL A 594 14.53 -34.79 -29.98
CA VAL A 594 16.00 -34.79 -29.81
C VAL A 594 16.65 -36.01 -30.47
N ALA A 595 15.97 -37.17 -30.43
CA ALA A 595 16.43 -38.38 -31.10
C ALA A 595 16.69 -38.18 -32.62
N LYS A 596 15.81 -37.43 -33.31
CA LYS A 596 16.00 -37.13 -34.74
C LYS A 596 17.25 -36.28 -34.99
N ILE A 597 17.51 -35.30 -34.14
CA ILE A 597 18.72 -34.46 -34.27
C ILE A 597 19.98 -35.29 -34.00
N ARG A 598 19.96 -36.18 -33.00
CA ARG A 598 21.07 -37.11 -32.72
C ARG A 598 21.38 -38.03 -33.90
N GLU A 599 20.35 -38.57 -34.55
CA GLU A 599 20.52 -39.37 -35.76
C GLU A 599 21.22 -38.56 -36.87
N MET A 600 20.77 -37.33 -37.12
CA MET A 600 21.40 -36.44 -38.12
C MET A 600 22.85 -36.06 -37.75
N VAL A 601 23.16 -35.86 -36.47
CA VAL A 601 24.54 -35.63 -35.99
C VAL A 601 25.41 -36.84 -36.31
N ALA A 602 24.93 -38.04 -35.99
CA ALA A 602 25.65 -39.29 -36.24
C ALA A 602 25.87 -39.54 -37.75
N GLU A 603 24.92 -39.19 -38.61
CA GLU A 603 25.05 -39.25 -40.08
C GLU A 603 26.18 -38.35 -40.59
N GLU A 604 26.27 -37.10 -40.10
CA GLU A 604 27.36 -36.19 -40.48
C GLU A 604 28.71 -36.67 -39.90
N GLU A 605 28.74 -37.24 -38.69
CA GLU A 605 29.97 -37.84 -38.14
C GLU A 605 30.46 -39.03 -38.96
N ALA A 606 29.55 -39.91 -39.40
CA ALA A 606 29.88 -41.01 -40.30
C ALA A 606 30.40 -40.49 -41.65
N THR A 607 29.78 -39.45 -42.20
CA THR A 607 30.24 -38.77 -43.42
C THR A 607 31.64 -38.19 -43.24
N ILE A 608 31.91 -37.50 -42.13
CA ILE A 608 33.23 -36.96 -41.80
C ILE A 608 34.27 -38.08 -41.72
N ALA A 609 33.96 -39.19 -41.03
CA ALA A 609 34.85 -40.33 -40.90
C ALA A 609 35.19 -40.97 -42.27
N GLN A 610 34.18 -41.11 -43.14
CA GLN A 610 34.37 -41.61 -44.50
C GLN A 610 35.26 -40.69 -45.33
N LEU A 611 35.02 -39.38 -45.30
CA LEU A 611 35.83 -38.39 -46.03
C LEU A 611 37.28 -38.37 -45.53
N VAL A 612 37.51 -38.57 -44.22
CA VAL A 612 38.86 -38.72 -43.64
C VAL A 612 39.57 -39.97 -44.16
N ALA A 613 38.88 -41.12 -44.21
CA ALA A 613 39.44 -42.36 -44.75
C ALA A 613 39.82 -42.22 -46.22
N VAL A 614 38.92 -41.67 -47.05
CA VAL A 614 39.17 -41.39 -48.47
C VAL A 614 40.37 -40.46 -48.64
N ASN A 615 40.51 -39.42 -47.80
CA ASN A 615 41.66 -38.53 -47.88
C ASN A 615 42.98 -39.24 -47.51
N GLY A 616 42.94 -40.19 -46.58
CA GLY A 616 44.08 -41.04 -46.23
C GLY A 616 44.53 -41.92 -47.39
N GLU A 617 43.60 -42.53 -48.12
CA GLU A 617 43.89 -43.33 -49.33
C GLU A 617 44.47 -42.46 -50.46
N ILE A 618 43.88 -41.28 -50.69
CA ILE A 618 44.36 -40.31 -51.68
C ILE A 618 45.80 -39.89 -51.36
N GLN A 619 46.12 -39.61 -50.09
CA GLN A 619 47.47 -39.26 -49.64
C GLN A 619 48.46 -40.42 -49.83
N GLN A 620 48.09 -41.65 -49.50
CA GLN A 620 48.94 -42.83 -49.72
C GLN A 620 49.25 -43.03 -51.21
N LYS A 621 48.24 -42.91 -52.08
CA LYS A 621 48.42 -43.01 -53.53
C LYS A 621 49.31 -41.89 -54.05
N ALA A 622 49.16 -40.66 -53.54
CA ALA A 622 50.03 -39.54 -53.89
C ALA A 622 51.50 -39.83 -53.53
N VAL A 623 51.79 -40.33 -52.32
CA VAL A 623 53.15 -40.65 -51.88
C VAL A 623 53.79 -41.75 -52.75
N LEU A 624 53.03 -42.78 -53.12
CA LEU A 624 53.51 -43.85 -54.01
C LEU A 624 53.87 -43.31 -55.39
N LEU A 625 52.97 -42.52 -56.00
CA LEU A 625 53.20 -41.88 -57.30
C LEU A 625 54.36 -40.88 -57.26
N GLN A 626 54.52 -40.14 -56.15
CA GLN A 626 55.66 -39.23 -55.95
C GLN A 626 56.99 -40.00 -55.90
N THR A 627 57.00 -41.14 -55.22
CA THR A 627 58.18 -42.02 -55.09
C THR A 627 58.53 -42.67 -56.43
N GLU A 628 57.51 -43.12 -57.19
CA GLU A 628 57.65 -43.61 -58.57
C GLU A 628 58.21 -42.52 -59.49
N ARG A 629 57.68 -41.29 -59.38
CA ARG A 629 58.16 -40.11 -60.13
C ARG A 629 59.63 -39.84 -59.87
N THR A 630 60.08 -39.87 -58.61
CA THR A 630 61.48 -39.61 -58.25
C THR A 630 62.42 -40.68 -58.83
N LYS A 631 62.03 -41.96 -58.82
CA LYS A 631 62.83 -43.04 -59.41
C LYS A 631 62.96 -42.92 -60.93
N LEU A 632 61.85 -42.63 -61.62
CA LEU A 632 61.85 -42.44 -63.08
C LEU A 632 62.57 -41.16 -63.50
N GLN A 633 62.70 -40.16 -62.63
CA GLN A 633 63.49 -38.94 -62.89
C GLN A 633 65.01 -39.19 -62.86
N GLU A 634 65.48 -40.29 -62.26
CA GLU A 634 66.90 -40.65 -62.21
C GLU A 634 67.41 -41.31 -63.50
N THR A 635 66.52 -41.90 -64.31
CA THR A 635 66.84 -42.63 -65.55
C THR A 635 66.84 -41.77 -66.82
N LEU A 636 66.43 -40.50 -66.73
CA LEU A 636 66.29 -39.59 -67.88
C LEU A 636 67.61 -38.91 -68.30
N ASP A 637 67.72 -38.61 -69.60
CA ASP A 637 68.75 -37.73 -70.17
C ASP A 637 68.54 -36.25 -69.75
N ALA A 638 69.62 -35.46 -69.84
CA ALA A 638 69.65 -34.11 -69.27
C ALA A 638 68.48 -33.17 -69.72
N PRO A 639 68.01 -33.18 -70.98
CA PRO A 639 66.89 -32.35 -71.42
C PRO A 639 65.53 -32.78 -70.83
N ASN A 640 65.23 -34.08 -70.81
CA ASN A 640 63.97 -34.58 -70.25
C ASN A 640 63.91 -34.43 -68.73
N LYS A 641 65.04 -34.59 -68.04
CA LYS A 641 65.15 -34.35 -66.60
C LYS A 641 64.85 -32.89 -66.24
N ALA A 642 65.33 -31.93 -67.05
CA ALA A 642 65.05 -30.51 -66.85
C ALA A 642 63.56 -30.15 -67.03
N PHE A 643 62.89 -30.72 -68.04
CA PHE A 643 61.45 -30.52 -68.25
C PHE A 643 60.58 -31.12 -67.13
N GLN A 644 60.95 -32.29 -66.62
CA GLN A 644 60.24 -32.95 -65.51
C GLN A 644 60.44 -32.25 -64.16
N LEU A 645 61.62 -31.69 -63.91
CA LEU A 645 61.87 -30.81 -62.76
C LEU A 645 61.04 -29.52 -62.86
N TYR A 646 60.87 -28.96 -64.06
CA TYR A 646 59.97 -27.82 -64.30
C TYR A 646 58.51 -28.17 -63.98
N LEU A 647 57.97 -29.27 -64.49
CA LEU A 647 56.58 -29.69 -64.21
C LEU A 647 56.35 -29.94 -62.70
N ALA A 648 57.32 -30.57 -62.02
CA ALA A 648 57.28 -30.76 -60.57
C ALA A 648 57.27 -29.42 -59.80
N ALA A 649 58.11 -28.47 -60.22
CA ALA A 649 58.16 -27.14 -59.62
C ALA A 649 56.87 -26.34 -59.92
N LEU A 650 56.30 -26.47 -61.11
CA LEU A 650 55.04 -25.81 -61.50
C LEU A 650 53.86 -26.34 -60.68
N GLN A 651 53.81 -27.66 -60.46
CA GLN A 651 52.80 -28.29 -59.62
C GLN A 651 52.92 -27.84 -58.16
N GLN A 652 54.13 -27.82 -57.59
CA GLN A 652 54.35 -27.29 -56.23
C GLN A 652 53.95 -25.81 -56.12
N TRP A 653 54.25 -25.01 -57.13
CA TRP A 653 53.84 -23.62 -57.22
C TRP A 653 52.31 -23.46 -57.26
N GLN A 654 51.60 -24.26 -58.07
CA GLN A 654 50.13 -24.25 -58.13
C GLN A 654 49.49 -24.63 -56.78
N GLN A 655 50.05 -25.62 -56.09
CA GLN A 655 49.58 -26.02 -54.75
C GLN A 655 49.79 -24.92 -53.71
N ALA A 656 50.98 -24.29 -53.70
CA ALA A 656 51.28 -23.16 -52.82
C ALA A 656 50.37 -21.96 -53.11
N LYS A 657 50.04 -21.71 -54.38
CA LYS A 657 49.14 -20.63 -54.81
C LYS A 657 47.70 -20.90 -54.34
N ALA A 658 47.21 -22.11 -54.51
CA ALA A 658 45.88 -22.51 -54.05
C ALA A 658 45.73 -22.43 -52.52
N ALA A 659 46.78 -22.79 -51.77
CA ALA A 659 46.81 -22.69 -50.31
C ALA A 659 46.78 -21.24 -49.80
N LEU A 660 47.45 -20.31 -50.48
CA LEU A 660 47.43 -18.88 -50.13
C LEU A 660 46.10 -18.20 -50.46
N LEU A 661 45.51 -18.53 -51.62
CA LEU A 661 44.20 -18.00 -52.02
C LEU A 661 43.09 -18.52 -51.08
N GLY A 662 43.04 -19.84 -50.87
CA GLY A 662 42.05 -20.48 -50.01
C GLY A 662 40.60 -20.20 -50.41
N GLY A 663 39.69 -20.48 -49.47
CA GLY A 663 38.28 -20.07 -49.57
C GLY A 663 37.89 -19.18 -48.40
N ALA A 664 36.72 -18.52 -48.49
CA ALA A 664 36.22 -17.58 -47.49
C ALA A 664 36.14 -18.15 -46.05
N GLU A 665 36.01 -19.47 -45.91
CA GLU A 665 35.89 -20.18 -44.62
C GLU A 665 37.25 -20.71 -44.09
N LEU A 666 38.33 -20.60 -44.87
CA LEU A 666 39.65 -21.11 -44.49
C LEU A 666 40.49 -20.01 -43.85
N ALA A 667 40.64 -20.07 -42.53
CA ALA A 667 41.38 -19.07 -41.77
C ALA A 667 42.79 -18.84 -42.33
N ASP A 668 43.25 -17.59 -42.25
CA ASP A 668 44.58 -17.16 -42.67
C ASP A 668 44.87 -17.27 -44.19
N THR A 669 43.83 -17.12 -45.01
CA THR A 669 43.93 -17.05 -46.49
C THR A 669 43.42 -15.72 -47.05
N VAL A 670 43.76 -15.42 -48.31
CA VAL A 670 43.35 -14.17 -48.99
C VAL A 670 41.83 -14.03 -49.02
N GLU A 671 41.10 -15.07 -49.45
CA GLU A 671 39.65 -15.01 -49.57
C GLU A 671 38.93 -14.94 -48.20
N TYR A 672 39.52 -15.53 -47.14
CA TYR A 672 39.03 -15.36 -45.77
C TYR A 672 39.12 -13.91 -45.29
N TYR A 673 40.28 -13.26 -45.45
CA TYR A 673 40.43 -11.87 -45.00
C TYR A 673 39.56 -10.90 -45.81
N LYS A 674 39.36 -11.15 -47.12
CA LYS A 674 38.39 -10.39 -47.93
C LYS A 674 36.96 -10.56 -47.43
N ALA A 675 36.54 -11.80 -47.16
CA ALA A 675 35.20 -12.07 -46.63
C ALA A 675 35.00 -11.47 -45.24
N ALA A 676 36.01 -11.52 -44.37
CA ALA A 676 35.98 -10.92 -43.03
C ALA A 676 35.86 -9.39 -43.10
N LEU A 677 36.61 -8.72 -43.98
CA LEU A 677 36.49 -7.27 -44.22
C LEU A 677 35.11 -6.90 -44.77
N ALA A 678 34.58 -7.63 -45.75
CA ALA A 678 33.23 -7.42 -46.27
C ALA A 678 32.14 -7.63 -45.20
N ALA A 679 32.35 -8.55 -44.26
CA ALA A 679 31.44 -8.77 -43.15
C ALA A 679 31.39 -7.58 -42.16
N LEU A 680 32.45 -6.76 -42.08
CA LEU A 680 32.48 -5.56 -41.23
C LEU A 680 31.43 -4.53 -41.66
N GLU A 681 31.10 -4.44 -42.96
CA GLU A 681 30.09 -3.51 -43.48
C GLU A 681 28.68 -3.77 -42.91
N LYS A 682 28.39 -5.03 -42.55
CA LYS A 682 27.09 -5.45 -42.00
C LYS A 682 27.02 -5.34 -40.47
N LEU A 683 28.12 -4.97 -39.79
CA LEU A 683 28.16 -4.87 -38.34
C LEU A 683 27.24 -3.78 -37.76
N PRO A 684 27.14 -2.57 -38.33
CA PRO A 684 26.27 -1.52 -37.78
C PRO A 684 24.79 -1.93 -37.74
N GLU A 685 24.30 -2.62 -38.78
CA GLU A 685 22.92 -3.11 -38.82
C GLU A 685 22.66 -4.19 -37.77
N LYS A 686 23.58 -5.16 -37.63
CA LYS A 686 23.49 -6.20 -36.60
C LYS A 686 23.52 -5.60 -35.19
N ARG A 687 24.39 -4.63 -34.95
CA ARG A 687 24.48 -3.92 -33.68
C ARG A 687 23.17 -3.20 -33.36
N LYS A 688 22.61 -2.45 -34.31
CA LYS A 688 21.34 -1.73 -34.13
C LYS A 688 20.18 -2.69 -33.82
N ALA A 689 20.16 -3.87 -34.44
CA ALA A 689 19.16 -4.90 -34.13
C ALA A 689 19.29 -5.44 -32.69
N LEU A 690 20.51 -5.69 -32.21
CA LEU A 690 20.77 -6.12 -30.83
C LEU A 690 20.43 -5.01 -29.81
N GLU A 691 20.77 -3.76 -30.10
CA GLU A 691 20.39 -2.60 -29.27
C GLU A 691 18.87 -2.44 -29.18
N GLY A 692 18.16 -2.63 -30.31
CA GLY A 692 16.69 -2.65 -30.34
C GLY A 692 16.10 -3.77 -29.47
N SER A 693 16.69 -4.97 -29.53
CA SER A 693 16.27 -6.10 -28.68
C SER A 693 16.53 -5.82 -27.19
N ARG A 694 17.70 -5.31 -26.83
CA ARG A 694 18.05 -4.89 -25.46
C ARG A 694 17.06 -3.86 -24.94
N ASN A 695 16.80 -2.81 -25.71
CA ASN A 695 15.86 -1.75 -25.35
C ASN A 695 14.43 -2.30 -25.17
N GLY A 696 14.04 -3.33 -25.94
CA GLY A 696 12.78 -4.06 -25.74
C GLY A 696 12.69 -4.73 -24.36
N PHE A 697 13.74 -5.44 -23.94
CA PHE A 697 13.78 -6.06 -22.61
C PHE A 697 13.87 -5.04 -21.46
N THR A 698 14.57 -3.93 -21.64
CA THR A 698 14.59 -2.84 -20.65
C THR A 698 13.20 -2.26 -20.42
N ARG A 699 12.39 -2.08 -21.48
CA ARG A 699 10.99 -1.68 -21.36
C ARG A 699 10.13 -2.72 -20.63
N VAL A 700 10.39 -4.01 -20.82
CA VAL A 700 9.72 -5.08 -20.06
C VAL A 700 10.03 -4.93 -18.57
N ILE A 701 11.29 -4.72 -18.18
CA ILE A 701 11.68 -4.48 -16.78
C ILE A 701 10.93 -3.27 -16.21
N PHE A 702 10.91 -2.15 -16.94
CA PHE A 702 10.21 -0.95 -16.49
C PHE A 702 8.70 -1.20 -16.27
N LYS A 703 8.05 -1.89 -17.22
CA LYS A 703 6.62 -2.21 -17.12
C LYS A 703 6.28 -3.11 -15.94
N GLU A 704 7.10 -4.12 -15.66
CA GLU A 704 6.92 -4.98 -14.48
C GLU A 704 7.06 -4.17 -13.18
N LEU A 705 8.08 -3.30 -13.08
CA LEU A 705 8.25 -2.41 -11.93
C LEU A 705 7.06 -1.45 -11.76
N SER A 706 6.58 -0.83 -12.84
CA SER A 706 5.41 0.04 -12.80
C SER A 706 4.13 -0.71 -12.42
N ALA A 707 3.94 -1.93 -12.90
CA ALA A 707 2.79 -2.77 -12.56
C ALA A 707 2.82 -3.17 -11.08
N MET A 708 3.98 -3.54 -10.55
CA MET A 708 4.17 -3.80 -9.11
C MET A 708 3.88 -2.54 -8.28
N ALA A 709 4.37 -1.37 -8.73
CA ALA A 709 4.09 -0.10 -8.06
C ALA A 709 2.58 0.19 -7.99
N LEU A 710 1.86 -0.04 -9.10
CA LEU A 710 0.40 0.15 -9.18
C LEU A 710 -0.34 -0.85 -8.29
N ALA A 711 0.04 -2.13 -8.30
CA ALA A 711 -0.57 -3.17 -7.48
C ALA A 711 -0.43 -2.87 -5.98
N ARG A 712 0.73 -2.34 -5.56
CA ARG A 712 0.94 -1.87 -4.18
C ARG A 712 -0.01 -0.76 -3.76
N ARG A 713 -0.41 0.15 -4.67
CA ARG A 713 -1.37 1.23 -4.35
C ARG A 713 -2.73 0.69 -3.92
N ALA A 714 -3.18 -0.43 -4.50
CA ALA A 714 -4.47 -1.03 -4.13
C ALA A 714 -4.51 -1.51 -2.67
N LEU A 715 -3.36 -1.85 -2.07
CA LEU A 715 -3.27 -2.30 -0.67
C LEU A 715 -3.62 -1.19 0.34
N PHE A 716 -3.67 0.06 -0.09
CA PHE A 716 -4.00 1.22 0.75
C PHE A 716 -5.49 1.56 0.75
N ALA A 717 -6.30 0.96 -0.13
CA ALA A 717 -7.72 1.26 -0.22
C ALA A 717 -8.49 1.10 1.11
N PRO A 718 -8.22 0.10 1.98
CA PRO A 718 -8.87 0.02 3.29
C PRO A 718 -8.59 1.22 4.18
N VAL A 719 -7.38 1.78 4.09
CA VAL A 719 -6.97 2.93 4.87
C VAL A 719 -7.59 4.21 4.32
N ASP A 720 -7.65 4.37 3.00
CA ASP A 720 -8.36 5.49 2.36
C ASP A 720 -9.84 5.50 2.79
N GLN A 721 -10.50 4.34 2.81
CA GLN A 721 -11.89 4.22 3.27
C GLN A 721 -12.09 4.64 4.73
N ILE A 722 -11.13 4.36 5.62
CA ILE A 722 -11.18 4.81 7.01
C ILE A 722 -11.09 6.34 7.07
N VAL A 723 -10.16 6.94 6.33
CA VAL A 723 -10.01 8.41 6.29
C VAL A 723 -11.27 9.07 5.73
N GLU A 724 -11.94 8.46 4.75
CA GLU A 724 -13.20 8.97 4.17
C GLU A 724 -14.37 8.97 5.15
N GLN A 725 -14.38 8.12 6.17
CA GLN A 725 -15.43 8.09 7.20
C GLN A 725 -15.38 9.31 8.14
N PHE A 726 -14.29 10.08 8.13
CA PHE A 726 -14.11 11.25 8.99
C PHE A 726 -13.87 12.51 8.14
N PRO A 727 -14.95 13.21 7.69
CA PRO A 727 -14.85 14.34 6.75
C PRO A 727 -13.89 15.45 7.22
N ASN A 728 -13.89 15.76 8.52
CA ASN A 728 -13.02 16.77 9.11
C ASN A 728 -11.53 16.40 9.03
N ILE A 729 -11.18 15.10 8.98
CA ILE A 729 -9.80 14.62 8.84
C ILE A 729 -9.36 14.69 7.38
N LYS A 730 -10.25 14.31 6.44
CA LYS A 730 -9.96 14.32 4.99
C LYS A 730 -9.61 15.72 4.49
N ASP A 731 -10.39 16.72 4.87
CA ASP A 731 -10.22 18.10 4.41
C ASP A 731 -8.99 18.79 5.04
N ASP A 732 -8.67 18.48 6.30
CA ASP A 732 -7.57 19.10 7.05
C ASP A 732 -6.20 18.42 6.82
N LEU A 733 -6.16 17.09 6.62
CA LEU A 733 -4.90 16.33 6.56
C LEU A 733 -4.49 15.92 5.15
N LYS A 734 -5.43 15.82 4.18
CA LYS A 734 -5.14 15.47 2.77
C LYS A 734 -4.08 14.37 2.63
N VAL A 735 -4.28 13.27 3.35
CA VAL A 735 -3.38 12.12 3.28
C VAL A 735 -3.52 11.49 1.91
N ALA A 736 -2.42 11.31 1.18
CA ALA A 736 -2.39 10.55 -0.06
C ALA A 736 -1.24 9.54 -0.03
N PHE A 737 -1.57 8.30 -0.38
CA PHE A 737 -0.60 7.22 -0.47
C PHE A 737 -0.11 7.07 -1.91
N GLN A 738 1.21 6.94 -2.06
CA GLN A 738 1.83 6.74 -3.36
C GLN A 738 2.86 5.62 -3.27
N SER A 739 2.61 4.52 -3.98
CA SER A 739 3.69 3.61 -4.36
C SER A 739 4.23 4.06 -5.71
N ASN A 740 5.49 4.49 -5.73
CA ASN A 740 6.19 5.02 -6.90
C ASN A 740 7.51 4.28 -7.11
N VAL A 741 8.00 4.33 -8.35
CA VAL A 741 9.35 3.86 -8.67
C VAL A 741 10.32 4.98 -8.33
N PHE A 742 11.24 4.71 -7.41
CA PHE A 742 12.27 5.63 -6.96
C PHE A 742 13.61 5.26 -7.60
N PHE A 743 14.37 6.25 -8.05
CA PHE A 743 15.71 6.03 -8.60
C PHE A 743 16.78 6.44 -7.60
N ASN A 744 17.64 5.49 -7.21
CA ASN A 744 18.72 5.72 -6.25
C ASN A 744 19.90 6.47 -6.90
N LYS A 745 19.75 7.79 -7.06
CA LYS A 745 20.73 8.66 -7.73
C LYS A 745 22.15 8.56 -7.14
N PRO A 746 22.36 8.57 -5.81
CA PRO A 746 23.70 8.46 -5.23
C PRO A 746 24.35 7.11 -5.52
N ALA A 747 23.63 6.00 -5.31
CA ALA A 747 24.18 4.66 -5.55
C ALA A 747 24.49 4.44 -7.04
N PHE A 748 23.63 4.92 -7.93
CA PHE A 748 23.88 4.87 -9.37
C PHE A 748 25.15 5.65 -9.76
N ALA A 749 25.33 6.86 -9.24
CA ALA A 749 26.50 7.68 -9.56
C ALA A 749 27.81 7.01 -9.10
N GLU A 750 27.82 6.41 -7.92
CA GLU A 750 28.96 5.63 -7.40
C GLU A 750 29.30 4.44 -8.31
N LYS A 751 28.30 3.62 -8.66
CA LYS A 751 28.48 2.48 -9.57
C LYS A 751 28.97 2.93 -10.95
N PHE A 752 28.37 4.00 -11.50
CA PHE A 752 28.72 4.55 -12.80
C PHE A 752 30.17 5.02 -12.85
N PHE A 753 30.60 5.86 -11.90
CA PHE A 753 31.99 6.33 -11.85
C PHE A 753 32.97 5.23 -11.43
N GLY A 754 32.51 4.13 -10.83
CA GLY A 754 33.29 2.90 -10.66
C GLY A 754 33.61 2.17 -11.98
N LEU A 755 32.85 2.43 -13.05
CA LEU A 755 33.03 1.82 -14.38
C LEU A 755 33.70 2.76 -15.38
N VAL A 756 33.38 4.06 -15.34
CA VAL A 756 33.80 5.07 -16.33
C VAL A 756 34.98 5.90 -15.80
N LYS A 757 35.94 6.20 -16.67
CA LYS A 757 37.06 7.11 -16.38
C LYS A 757 36.58 8.55 -16.28
N GLN A 758 37.10 9.30 -15.32
CA GLN A 758 36.81 10.75 -15.17
C GLN A 758 37.91 11.66 -15.73
N ASN A 759 38.95 11.09 -16.35
CA ASN A 759 40.01 11.84 -17.02
C ASN A 759 39.85 11.89 -18.56
N THR A 760 38.90 11.14 -19.12
CA THR A 760 38.64 10.98 -20.57
C THR A 760 37.14 10.83 -20.82
N GLY A 761 36.64 11.23 -22.00
CA GLY A 761 35.21 11.18 -22.34
C GLY A 761 34.42 12.42 -21.88
N GLY A 762 33.10 12.37 -21.95
CA GLY A 762 32.23 13.53 -21.71
C GLY A 762 31.90 13.84 -20.26
N PHE A 763 32.25 12.94 -19.33
CA PHE A 763 32.17 13.13 -17.88
C PHE A 763 33.56 13.40 -17.27
N ARG A 764 34.33 14.28 -17.91
CA ARG A 764 35.67 14.67 -17.47
C ARG A 764 35.61 15.59 -16.24
N GLY A 765 36.55 15.40 -15.31
CA GLY A 765 36.63 16.14 -14.06
C GLY A 765 35.80 15.50 -12.97
N GLU A 766 36.35 15.36 -11.76
CA GLU A 766 35.66 14.71 -10.64
C GLU A 766 34.41 15.49 -10.23
N GLU A 767 34.51 16.81 -10.09
CA GLU A 767 33.37 17.69 -9.79
C GLU A 767 32.48 17.94 -11.02
N GLU A 768 33.07 18.32 -12.17
CA GLU A 768 32.33 18.68 -13.38
C GLU A 768 31.56 17.49 -13.98
N GLY A 769 32.20 16.32 -14.06
CA GLY A 769 31.57 15.08 -14.51
C GLY A 769 30.43 14.65 -13.58
N THR A 770 30.63 14.72 -12.27
CA THR A 770 29.59 14.41 -11.28
C THR A 770 28.41 15.36 -11.39
N ARG A 771 28.66 16.67 -11.50
CA ARG A 771 27.62 17.67 -11.68
C ARG A 771 26.81 17.44 -12.95
N ARG A 772 27.48 17.12 -14.07
CA ARG A 772 26.82 16.83 -15.36
C ARG A 772 25.93 15.60 -15.27
N LEU A 773 26.40 14.53 -14.61
CA LEU A 773 25.58 13.33 -14.38
C LEU A 773 24.36 13.65 -13.50
N GLN A 774 24.57 14.37 -12.39
CA GLN A 774 23.49 14.78 -11.49
C GLN A 774 22.45 15.65 -12.20
N GLU A 775 22.85 16.50 -13.14
CA GLU A 775 21.93 17.32 -13.92
C GLU A 775 21.03 16.46 -14.82
N LEU A 776 21.59 15.48 -15.54
CA LEU A 776 20.82 14.51 -16.32
C LEU A 776 19.82 13.75 -15.45
N LEU A 777 20.27 13.25 -14.28
CA LEU A 777 19.41 12.54 -13.32
C LEU A 777 18.37 13.44 -12.66
N ARG A 778 18.60 14.76 -12.59
CA ARG A 778 17.65 15.71 -11.99
C ARG A 778 16.51 16.06 -12.95
N LEU A 779 16.81 16.17 -14.25
CA LEU A 779 15.84 16.54 -15.28
C LEU A 779 14.96 15.37 -15.75
N THR A 780 15.29 14.13 -15.35
CA THR A 780 14.57 12.94 -15.79
C THR A 780 13.39 12.63 -14.87
N ASP A 781 12.23 12.40 -15.47
CA ASP A 781 11.06 11.81 -14.80
C ASP A 781 11.17 10.28 -14.80
N PHE A 782 11.45 9.69 -13.64
CA PHE A 782 11.60 8.24 -13.49
C PHE A 782 10.27 7.47 -13.48
N ALA A 783 9.13 8.17 -13.50
CA ALA A 783 7.83 7.55 -13.71
C ALA A 783 7.49 7.32 -15.20
N SER A 784 8.29 7.89 -16.12
CA SER A 784 8.07 7.78 -17.57
C SER A 784 9.04 6.80 -18.23
N GLU A 785 8.50 5.77 -18.88
CA GLU A 785 9.29 4.77 -19.63
C GLU A 785 10.20 5.45 -20.66
N GLU A 786 9.65 6.38 -21.44
CA GLU A 786 10.39 7.08 -22.50
C GLU A 786 11.47 8.02 -21.95
N ALA A 787 11.23 8.66 -20.80
CA ALA A 787 12.22 9.52 -20.16
C ALA A 787 13.41 8.70 -19.62
N VAL A 788 13.14 7.53 -19.01
CA VAL A 788 14.20 6.62 -18.55
C VAL A 788 15.01 6.07 -19.72
N MET A 789 14.36 5.63 -20.80
CA MET A 789 15.07 5.15 -22.00
C MET A 789 15.95 6.25 -22.61
N THR A 790 15.41 7.47 -22.74
CA THR A 790 16.15 8.64 -23.25
C THR A 790 17.35 8.98 -22.37
N LEU A 791 17.21 8.87 -21.04
CA LEU A 791 18.30 9.07 -20.10
C LEU A 791 19.42 8.05 -20.31
N MET A 792 19.11 6.76 -20.45
CA MET A 792 20.13 5.72 -20.65
C MET A 792 20.90 5.90 -21.96
N GLU A 793 20.20 6.27 -23.03
CA GLU A 793 20.82 6.61 -24.31
C GLU A 793 21.69 7.88 -24.20
N SER A 794 21.19 8.92 -23.53
CA SER A 794 21.93 10.16 -23.29
C SER A 794 23.20 9.94 -22.47
N ILE A 795 23.15 9.10 -21.43
CA ILE A 795 24.34 8.74 -20.63
C ILE A 795 25.36 8.03 -21.51
N CYS A 796 24.95 7.06 -22.34
CA CYS A 796 25.84 6.39 -23.29
C CYS A 796 26.51 7.40 -24.24
N ASP A 797 25.73 8.27 -24.87
CA ASP A 797 26.24 9.23 -25.85
C ASP A 797 27.17 10.27 -25.22
N VAL A 798 26.84 10.81 -24.05
CA VAL A 798 27.72 11.73 -23.32
C VAL A 798 29.00 11.02 -22.90
N THR A 799 28.93 9.75 -22.47
CA THR A 799 30.12 8.98 -22.04
C THR A 799 31.20 8.93 -23.13
N VAL A 800 30.80 8.74 -24.39
CA VAL A 800 31.73 8.64 -25.53
C VAL A 800 32.08 9.98 -26.20
N SER A 801 31.43 11.08 -25.82
CA SER A 801 31.60 12.39 -26.45
C SER A 801 32.64 13.25 -25.73
N ALA A 802 33.80 13.51 -26.34
CA ALA A 802 34.85 14.36 -25.81
C ALA A 802 35.02 15.63 -26.67
N GLY A 803 34.20 16.66 -26.41
CA GLY A 803 34.10 17.83 -27.30
C GLY A 803 33.44 17.43 -28.63
N ASP A 804 34.06 17.80 -29.76
CA ASP A 804 33.59 17.41 -31.11
C ASP A 804 34.03 16.00 -31.55
N ALA A 805 34.85 15.31 -30.74
CA ALA A 805 35.37 13.98 -31.05
C ALA A 805 34.61 12.87 -30.30
N ARG A 806 34.32 11.76 -31.01
CA ARG A 806 33.69 10.56 -30.42
C ARG A 806 34.76 9.48 -30.18
N MET A 807 34.84 8.97 -28.96
CA MET A 807 35.79 7.92 -28.58
C MET A 807 35.12 6.55 -28.51
N PRO A 808 35.82 5.44 -28.80
CA PRO A 808 35.32 4.11 -28.54
C PRO A 808 35.01 3.90 -27.04
N MET A 809 33.89 3.24 -26.72
CA MET A 809 33.48 2.98 -25.34
C MET A 809 34.60 2.29 -24.52
N SER A 810 35.31 1.34 -25.13
CA SER A 810 36.43 0.63 -24.50
C SER A 810 37.56 1.56 -23.99
N GLN A 811 37.76 2.73 -24.59
CA GLN A 811 38.81 3.67 -24.19
C GLN A 811 38.40 4.54 -22.98
N VAL A 812 37.10 4.74 -22.78
CA VAL A 812 36.54 5.52 -21.66
C VAL A 812 36.22 4.67 -20.42
N MET A 813 36.27 3.34 -20.52
CA MET A 813 36.16 2.43 -19.37
C MET A 813 37.40 2.48 -18.47
N ARG A 814 37.21 2.28 -17.15
CA ARG A 814 38.31 2.08 -16.18
C ARG A 814 39.09 0.78 -16.45
N ALA A 815 40.28 0.67 -15.88
CA ALA A 815 41.11 -0.54 -16.00
C ALA A 815 40.34 -1.79 -15.53
N ASN A 816 40.46 -2.89 -16.29
CA ASN A 816 39.77 -4.17 -16.05
C ASN A 816 38.22 -4.10 -16.09
N LYS A 817 37.65 -3.06 -16.68
CA LYS A 817 36.20 -2.94 -16.93
C LYS A 817 35.91 -3.06 -18.42
N VAL A 818 34.74 -3.63 -18.75
CA VAL A 818 34.28 -3.85 -20.13
C VAL A 818 32.96 -3.14 -20.37
N SER A 819 32.71 -2.70 -21.61
CA SER A 819 31.51 -1.91 -21.98
C SER A 819 30.21 -2.60 -21.57
N SER A 820 30.15 -3.94 -21.63
CA SER A 820 28.97 -4.71 -21.23
C SER A 820 28.54 -4.43 -19.79
N GLN A 821 29.48 -4.23 -18.86
CA GLN A 821 29.16 -3.90 -17.46
C GLN A 821 28.46 -2.55 -17.31
N LEU A 822 28.84 -1.56 -18.14
CA LEU A 822 28.15 -0.27 -18.16
C LEU A 822 26.74 -0.44 -18.76
N TYR A 823 26.61 -1.20 -19.84
CA TYR A 823 25.29 -1.48 -20.42
C TYR A 823 24.40 -2.28 -19.46
N ASP A 824 24.95 -3.19 -18.66
CA ASP A 824 24.21 -3.93 -17.64
C ASP A 824 23.66 -2.98 -16.57
N LEU A 825 24.50 -2.03 -16.10
CA LEU A 825 24.09 -0.99 -15.15
C LEU A 825 22.96 -0.11 -15.71
N LEU A 826 23.09 0.36 -16.96
CA LEU A 826 22.13 1.28 -17.57
C LEU A 826 20.81 0.61 -17.93
N TYR A 827 20.88 -0.54 -18.60
CA TYR A 827 19.70 -1.18 -19.20
C TYR A 827 19.07 -2.25 -18.31
N GLY A 828 19.75 -2.67 -17.24
CA GLY A 828 19.22 -3.59 -16.23
C GLY A 828 18.31 -2.91 -15.18
N LEU A 829 18.37 -1.58 -15.07
CA LEU A 829 17.53 -0.77 -14.18
C LEU A 829 17.53 -1.26 -12.72
N GLU A 830 18.70 -1.65 -12.19
CA GLU A 830 18.81 -2.14 -10.81
C GLU A 830 18.63 -1.04 -9.76
N ASP A 831 18.88 0.22 -10.12
CA ASP A 831 18.75 1.37 -9.23
C ASP A 831 17.32 1.95 -9.19
N LEU A 832 16.37 1.34 -9.90
CA LEU A 832 14.94 1.60 -9.74
C LEU A 832 14.36 0.68 -8.65
N GLU A 833 13.95 1.28 -7.54
CA GLU A 833 13.39 0.60 -6.37
C GLU A 833 11.92 0.98 -6.16
N LEU A 834 11.14 0.06 -5.60
CA LEU A 834 9.76 0.34 -5.22
C LEU A 834 9.71 0.80 -3.76
N GLN A 835 9.34 2.05 -3.55
CA GLN A 835 9.20 2.64 -2.21
C GLN A 835 7.77 3.07 -1.95
N PHE A 836 7.35 2.91 -0.69
CA PHE A 836 6.11 3.49 -0.21
C PHE A 836 6.38 4.94 0.17
N SER A 837 5.72 5.86 -0.51
CA SER A 837 5.71 7.27 -0.14
C SER A 837 4.33 7.63 0.37
N LEU A 838 4.31 8.44 1.41
CA LEU A 838 3.10 8.98 1.99
C LEU A 838 3.22 10.48 1.97
N THR A 839 2.19 11.14 1.44
CA THR A 839 2.12 12.59 1.43
C THR A 839 1.00 13.07 2.35
N LEU A 840 1.27 14.12 3.11
CA LEU A 840 0.30 14.84 3.93
C LEU A 840 0.23 16.26 3.38
N ALA A 841 -0.90 16.66 2.81
CA ALA A 841 -1.05 17.94 2.11
C ALA A 841 0.11 18.20 1.12
N ASP A 842 0.34 17.24 0.23
CA ASP A 842 1.39 17.25 -0.82
C ASP A 842 2.85 17.25 -0.30
N THR A 843 3.06 17.09 1.00
CA THR A 843 4.40 17.03 1.63
C THR A 843 4.81 15.58 1.87
N THR A 844 5.98 15.14 1.39
CA THR A 844 6.48 13.76 1.61
C THR A 844 6.95 13.55 3.05
N ILE A 845 7.01 12.30 3.53
CA ILE A 845 7.43 11.94 4.90
C ILE A 845 8.76 12.61 5.30
N GLU A 846 9.71 12.70 4.38
CA GLU A 846 11.04 13.28 4.60
C GLU A 846 10.98 14.79 4.84
N GLN A 847 9.96 15.46 4.28
CA GLN A 847 9.73 16.89 4.36
C GLN A 847 8.71 17.27 5.46
N MET A 848 8.03 16.29 6.05
CA MET A 848 7.08 16.52 7.14
C MET A 848 7.78 16.99 8.42
N SER A 849 7.13 17.92 9.14
CA SER A 849 7.50 18.26 10.51
C SER A 849 7.24 17.08 11.47
N PRO A 850 7.92 17.01 12.62
CA PRO A 850 7.65 15.98 13.63
C PRO A 850 6.19 15.95 14.09
N GLY A 851 5.51 17.11 14.14
CA GLY A 851 4.09 17.20 14.47
C GLY A 851 3.17 16.59 13.40
N GLN A 852 3.49 16.80 12.13
CA GLN A 852 2.74 16.20 11.00
C GLN A 852 2.90 14.69 10.94
N ARG A 853 4.12 14.16 11.09
CA ARG A 853 4.38 12.72 11.21
C ARG A 853 3.64 12.11 12.41
N GLY A 854 3.59 12.88 13.48
CA GLY A 854 2.88 12.52 14.67
C GLY A 854 1.37 12.41 14.51
N ALA A 855 0.74 13.39 13.87
CA ALA A 855 -0.68 13.35 13.52
C ALA A 855 -0.99 12.13 12.64
N LEU A 856 -0.10 11.82 11.70
CA LEU A 856 -0.23 10.67 10.83
C LEU A 856 -0.28 9.33 11.59
N LEU A 857 0.58 9.15 12.59
CA LEU A 857 0.59 7.96 13.47
C LEU A 857 -0.60 7.87 14.44
N LEU A 858 -1.41 8.93 14.56
CA LEU A 858 -2.64 8.88 15.35
C LEU A 858 -3.86 8.56 14.49
N ILE A 859 -3.74 8.76 13.17
CA ILE A 859 -4.76 8.35 12.19
C ILE A 859 -4.70 6.83 11.95
N PHE A 860 -3.48 6.27 11.98
CA PHE A 860 -3.16 4.86 11.74
C PHE A 860 -2.81 4.16 13.05
#